data_AF-A0A841DX93-F1
#
_entry.id   AF-A0A841DX93-F1
#
_cell.length_a   1.000
_cell.length_b   1.000
_cell.length_c   1.000
_cell.angle_alpha   90.00
_cell.angle_beta   90.00
_cell.angle_gamma   90.00
#
_symmetry.space_group_name_H-M   'P 1'
#
loop_
_entity.id
_entity.type
_entity.pdbx_description
1 polymer ?
#
loop_
_entity_poly.entity_id
_entity_poly.type
_entity_poly.pdbx_seq_one_letter_code
_entity_poly.pdbx_strand_id
1 'polypeptide(L)'
;MTAPRLSVVVPFYNVGAYIGDCLDSISRQTFADFEAILVDDGSPDDSAVVAKEFCGRDPRFRVVEQANAGLGPARNTGVEHASGEYITFVDSDDLVTRHGFALLLRALDQTGSDFAGGNARRFNNSYGVRPSWLHAQAFTADRLATHVSETPQLVLDRMVWNKVYRRSFWDEFGYKFPAIRYEDYPVTLKAHLEAVTVDTIAAPVYFWRERESGDSITQQKFQLANIRDRVISAGMVLDEVEDALPTVRRRVHAHFRQIDLHSILSAYGTVPPEEEQHLVELTTELIDRLDDDVLANSPRVSQLQFAAVRSGDIGLLREVALDPDAAQDHLQLTKTDLTLATSVREVTWIDGELAIRGTAEIRHLQSKQSALRIGLVIAGRNHRLPVRRFTATDLRGEENLVGFEVRVSRRLLAKCTAGPSHFDVRLRAGAVRRRDNLRGQKAGSPGWPPGAWIDDTNWIQPGPGKDGAFAVRRLSDPCRLTSIEQTPEALVLHGRSAFEEPKLFVSRPLSGGEEALPLEVSGRDFTARLPIAPILKEINPDDPFSQRTTRAFRMRGPQGREQVLLWTAGERLVSHAEGGRVVMLTRSTGGYVNLHESPIRMTATAAVVAGNMLVVRGPDWDEVEFSWRRYLPDSDDHVDVPCRRTVSDDGWVAAVEMAELEPAEWILFATTTEGTAFAVQCEPFLSSRLPLMIPHGGRTLAVRPLAGTLHLEVS
;
A
#
# COMPACT_ATOMS: atom_id res chain seq x y z
N MET A 1 -15.20 1.59 -39.64
CA MET A 1 -14.69 1.20 -38.30
C MET A 1 -15.38 -0.09 -37.92
N THR A 2 -14.64 -1.07 -37.41
CA THR A 2 -15.23 -2.28 -36.80
C THR A 2 -16.07 -1.87 -35.59
N ALA A 3 -17.18 -2.56 -35.32
CA ALA A 3 -18.00 -2.26 -34.14
C ALA A 3 -17.13 -2.34 -32.86
N PRO A 4 -17.25 -1.39 -31.92
CA PRO A 4 -16.47 -1.45 -30.69
C PRO A 4 -16.92 -2.65 -29.87
N ARG A 5 -15.98 -3.32 -29.22
CA ARG A 5 -16.27 -4.45 -28.34
C ARG A 5 -16.55 -4.00 -26.92
N LEU A 6 -15.84 -2.97 -26.46
CA LEU A 6 -16.02 -2.35 -25.14
C LEU A 6 -16.47 -0.89 -25.28
N SER A 7 -17.51 -0.49 -24.56
CA SER A 7 -17.84 0.92 -24.33
C SER A 7 -17.35 1.33 -22.94
N VAL A 8 -16.46 2.33 -22.90
CA VAL A 8 -15.93 2.93 -21.66
C VAL A 8 -16.69 4.22 -21.38
N VAL A 9 -17.50 4.23 -20.31
CA VAL A 9 -18.28 5.41 -19.90
C VAL A 9 -17.49 6.23 -18.88
N VAL A 10 -17.23 7.49 -19.20
CA VAL A 10 -16.40 8.40 -18.37
C VAL A 10 -17.20 9.67 -18.06
N PRO A 11 -17.97 9.71 -16.95
CA PRO A 11 -18.62 10.94 -16.51
C PRO A 11 -17.60 11.94 -15.94
N PHE A 12 -17.76 13.22 -16.24
CA PHE A 12 -16.88 14.25 -15.70
C PHE A 12 -17.61 15.56 -15.35
N TYR A 13 -17.15 16.16 -14.26
CA TYR A 13 -17.61 17.47 -13.77
C TYR A 13 -16.52 18.09 -12.90
N ASN A 14 -15.99 19.25 -13.30
CA ASN A 14 -14.98 20.00 -12.52
C ASN A 14 -13.71 19.18 -12.19
N VAL A 15 -13.04 18.65 -13.22
CA VAL A 15 -11.88 17.74 -13.13
C VAL A 15 -10.77 18.08 -14.13
N GLY A 16 -10.67 19.33 -14.57
CA GLY A 16 -9.74 19.73 -15.65
C GLY A 16 -8.28 19.38 -15.36
N ALA A 17 -7.89 19.40 -14.08
CA ALA A 17 -6.55 19.05 -13.63
C ALA A 17 -6.20 17.55 -13.76
N TYR A 18 -7.18 16.65 -13.90
CA TYR A 18 -6.99 15.20 -13.82
C TYR A 18 -7.41 14.45 -15.08
N ILE A 19 -8.42 14.96 -15.80
CA ILE A 19 -9.05 14.27 -16.93
C ILE A 19 -8.05 13.91 -18.03
N GLY A 20 -7.02 14.73 -18.25
CA GLY A 20 -5.96 14.44 -19.23
C GLY A 20 -5.25 13.10 -18.97
N ASP A 21 -4.86 12.84 -17.71
CA ASP A 21 -4.21 11.59 -17.32
C ASP A 21 -5.16 10.38 -17.47
N CYS A 22 -6.43 10.57 -17.09
CA CYS A 22 -7.47 9.55 -17.20
C CYS A 22 -7.62 9.09 -18.66
N LEU A 23 -7.81 10.03 -19.58
CA LEU A 23 -7.99 9.75 -21.00
C LEU A 23 -6.74 9.12 -21.62
N ASP A 24 -5.54 9.59 -21.25
CA ASP A 24 -4.28 8.99 -21.70
C ASP A 24 -4.17 7.53 -21.22
N SER A 25 -4.55 7.22 -19.98
CA SER A 25 -4.53 5.85 -19.45
C SER A 25 -5.47 4.89 -20.22
N ILE A 26 -6.66 5.38 -20.60
CA ILE A 26 -7.62 4.62 -21.43
C ILE A 26 -7.09 4.47 -22.86
N SER A 27 -6.48 5.50 -23.44
CA SER A 27 -5.98 5.45 -24.82
C SER A 27 -4.88 4.40 -25.03
N ARG A 28 -4.13 4.10 -23.96
CA ARG A 28 -2.99 3.18 -23.92
C ARG A 28 -3.37 1.70 -23.78
N GLN A 29 -4.66 1.36 -23.68
CA GLN A 29 -5.12 -0.04 -23.65
C GLN A 29 -4.53 -0.84 -24.81
N THR A 30 -4.22 -2.13 -24.55
CA THR A 30 -3.52 -2.96 -25.55
C THR A 30 -4.37 -3.44 -26.73
N PHE A 31 -5.65 -3.12 -26.73
CA PHE A 31 -6.60 -3.44 -27.78
C PHE A 31 -7.22 -2.14 -28.31
N ALA A 32 -7.69 -2.16 -29.55
CA ALA A 32 -8.14 -0.96 -30.26
C ALA A 32 -9.66 -0.94 -30.49
N ASP A 33 -10.35 -2.05 -30.29
CA ASP A 33 -11.79 -2.24 -30.47
C ASP A 33 -12.59 -1.77 -29.24
N PHE A 34 -12.42 -0.50 -28.87
CA PHE A 34 -13.26 0.17 -27.86
C PHE A 34 -13.73 1.54 -28.34
N GLU A 35 -14.80 2.01 -27.72
CA GLU A 35 -15.20 3.43 -27.74
C GLU A 35 -15.16 3.99 -26.31
N ALA A 36 -14.86 5.27 -26.17
CA ALA A 36 -14.91 5.99 -24.91
C ALA A 36 -15.93 7.14 -25.01
N ILE A 37 -16.89 7.13 -24.10
CA ILE A 37 -18.04 8.03 -24.06
C ILE A 37 -17.84 8.96 -22.87
N LEU A 38 -17.37 10.16 -23.16
CA LEU A 38 -17.07 11.18 -22.17
C LEU A 38 -18.34 11.99 -21.93
N VAL A 39 -18.95 11.89 -20.75
CA VAL A 39 -20.19 12.57 -20.43
C VAL A 39 -19.89 13.82 -19.61
N ASP A 40 -20.02 15.00 -20.23
CA ASP A 40 -19.88 16.29 -19.55
C ASP A 40 -21.17 16.62 -18.79
N ASP A 41 -21.13 16.56 -17.46
CA ASP A 41 -22.27 16.87 -16.60
C ASP A 41 -22.38 18.38 -16.30
N GLY A 42 -22.10 19.22 -17.30
CA GLY A 42 -22.16 20.68 -17.22
C GLY A 42 -20.97 21.30 -16.49
N SER A 43 -19.74 20.86 -16.78
CA SER A 43 -18.51 21.31 -16.12
C SER A 43 -18.31 22.83 -16.21
N PRO A 44 -18.01 23.54 -15.10
CA PRO A 44 -17.75 24.98 -15.10
C PRO A 44 -16.29 25.36 -15.39
N ASP A 45 -15.39 24.37 -15.48
CA ASP A 45 -13.95 24.53 -15.68
C ASP A 45 -13.52 24.09 -17.09
N ASP A 46 -12.20 24.01 -17.33
CA ASP A 46 -11.64 23.64 -18.63
C ASP A 46 -11.74 22.12 -18.94
N SER A 47 -12.44 21.32 -18.13
CA SER A 47 -12.59 19.87 -18.36
C SER A 47 -13.11 19.55 -19.76
N ALA A 48 -14.14 20.28 -20.20
CA ALA A 48 -14.75 20.08 -21.51
C ALA A 48 -13.80 20.43 -22.67
N VAL A 49 -12.91 21.42 -22.46
CA VAL A 49 -11.90 21.82 -23.46
C VAL A 49 -10.89 20.69 -23.63
N VAL A 50 -10.32 20.19 -22.52
CA VAL A 50 -9.35 19.08 -22.52
C VAL A 50 -9.96 17.82 -23.17
N ALA A 51 -11.20 17.48 -22.83
CA ALA A 51 -11.90 16.33 -23.41
C ALA A 51 -12.08 16.47 -24.94
N LYS A 52 -12.54 17.64 -25.42
CA LYS A 52 -12.73 17.92 -26.85
C LYS A 52 -11.41 17.86 -27.63
N GLU A 53 -10.34 18.42 -27.07
CA GLU A 53 -8.99 18.32 -27.65
C GLU A 53 -8.49 16.87 -27.72
N PHE A 54 -8.81 16.05 -26.73
CA PHE A 54 -8.48 14.62 -26.76
C PHE A 54 -9.26 13.88 -27.85
N CYS A 55 -10.57 14.11 -27.97
CA CYS A 55 -11.40 13.51 -29.03
C CYS A 55 -10.93 13.92 -30.44
N GLY A 56 -10.40 15.14 -30.61
CA GLY A 56 -9.80 15.57 -31.88
C GLY A 56 -8.55 14.78 -32.28
N ARG A 57 -7.85 14.17 -31.31
CA ARG A 57 -6.63 13.38 -31.52
C ARG A 57 -6.90 11.88 -31.63
N ASP A 58 -7.91 11.37 -30.94
CA ASP A 58 -8.25 9.95 -30.91
C ASP A 58 -9.74 9.72 -31.24
N PRO A 59 -10.06 9.18 -32.44
CA PRO A 59 -11.45 9.01 -32.89
C PRO A 59 -12.22 7.94 -32.12
N ARG A 60 -11.58 7.19 -31.22
CA ARG A 60 -12.27 6.25 -30.31
C ARG A 60 -13.02 6.98 -29.19
N PHE A 61 -12.71 8.26 -28.95
CA PHE A 61 -13.29 9.06 -27.88
C PHE A 61 -14.31 10.04 -28.44
N ARG A 62 -15.42 10.23 -27.72
CA ARG A 62 -16.42 11.25 -28.05
C ARG A 62 -17.04 11.86 -26.80
N VAL A 63 -17.42 13.13 -26.91
CA VAL A 63 -18.08 13.87 -25.82
C VAL A 63 -19.60 13.86 -26.03
N VAL A 64 -20.34 13.67 -24.94
CA VAL A 64 -21.79 13.88 -24.83
C VAL A 64 -22.00 14.92 -23.74
N GLU A 65 -22.70 16.00 -24.06
CA GLU A 65 -22.96 17.09 -23.12
C GLU A 65 -24.36 16.97 -22.53
N GLN A 66 -24.49 17.21 -21.23
CA GLN A 66 -25.78 17.32 -20.55
C GLN A 66 -25.77 18.47 -19.54
N ALA A 67 -26.95 18.87 -19.07
CA ALA A 67 -27.05 19.75 -17.91
C ALA A 67 -26.73 18.96 -16.64
N ASN A 68 -26.11 19.63 -15.65
CA ASN A 68 -25.72 19.00 -14.39
C ASN A 68 -26.91 18.30 -13.72
N ALA A 69 -26.83 16.97 -13.65
CA ALA A 69 -27.81 16.10 -13.04
C ALA A 69 -27.19 15.15 -12.00
N GLY A 70 -25.86 15.16 -11.85
CA GLY A 70 -25.10 14.32 -10.95
C GLY A 70 -24.48 13.09 -11.63
N LEU A 71 -23.55 12.47 -10.90
CA LEU A 71 -22.70 11.37 -11.38
C LEU A 71 -23.51 10.15 -11.89
N GLY A 72 -24.55 9.75 -11.16
CA GLY A 72 -25.41 8.63 -11.55
C GLY A 72 -26.14 8.86 -12.87
N PRO A 73 -26.92 9.94 -13.01
CA PRO A 73 -27.52 10.32 -14.29
C PRO A 73 -26.52 10.45 -15.44
N ALA A 74 -25.34 11.02 -15.21
CA ALA A 74 -24.29 11.08 -16.23
C ALA A 74 -23.82 9.68 -16.70
N ARG A 75 -23.65 8.72 -15.79
CA ARG A 75 -23.37 7.32 -16.16
C ARG A 75 -24.50 6.70 -16.98
N ASN A 76 -25.77 6.95 -16.61
CA ASN A 76 -26.93 6.46 -17.36
C ASN A 76 -26.94 7.01 -18.80
N THR A 77 -26.70 8.31 -18.98
CA THR A 77 -26.56 8.92 -20.31
C THR A 77 -25.44 8.26 -21.12
N GLY A 78 -24.32 7.93 -20.49
CA GLY A 78 -23.24 7.19 -21.13
C GLY A 78 -23.66 5.79 -21.60
N VAL A 79 -24.41 5.04 -20.78
CA VAL A 79 -24.94 3.72 -21.12
C VAL A 79 -25.91 3.80 -22.31
N GLU A 80 -26.79 4.80 -22.35
CA GLU A 80 -27.73 5.00 -23.48
C GLU A 80 -27.01 5.20 -24.81
N HIS A 81 -25.82 5.78 -24.76
CA HIS A 81 -24.98 6.01 -25.93
C HIS A 81 -24.04 4.84 -26.24
N ALA A 82 -23.88 3.86 -25.35
CA ALA A 82 -22.98 2.73 -25.56
C ALA A 82 -23.43 1.85 -26.73
N SER A 83 -22.47 1.34 -27.51
CA SER A 83 -22.69 0.41 -28.63
C SER A 83 -21.91 -0.90 -28.51
N GLY A 84 -21.01 -1.01 -27.53
CA GLY A 84 -20.18 -2.19 -27.28
C GLY A 84 -20.95 -3.42 -26.78
N GLU A 85 -20.36 -4.59 -27.00
CA GLU A 85 -20.81 -5.86 -26.41
C GLU A 85 -20.65 -5.84 -24.87
N TYR A 86 -19.63 -5.14 -24.40
CA TYR A 86 -19.33 -4.94 -22.99
C TYR A 86 -19.36 -3.46 -22.61
N ILE A 87 -19.65 -3.17 -21.35
CA ILE A 87 -19.67 -1.82 -20.78
C ILE A 87 -18.77 -1.78 -19.55
N THR A 88 -18.02 -0.69 -19.38
CA THR A 88 -17.25 -0.38 -18.17
C THR A 88 -17.38 1.10 -17.84
N PHE A 89 -17.04 1.47 -16.61
CA PHE A 89 -17.14 2.83 -16.09
C PHE A 89 -15.77 3.25 -15.55
N VAL A 90 -15.36 4.48 -15.80
CA VAL A 90 -14.11 5.04 -15.27
C VAL A 90 -14.40 6.43 -14.72
N ASP A 91 -13.99 6.69 -13.48
CA ASP A 91 -14.09 8.02 -12.91
C ASP A 91 -12.99 8.92 -13.50
N SER A 92 -13.37 10.16 -13.83
CA SER A 92 -12.57 11.06 -14.68
C SER A 92 -11.29 11.62 -14.02
N ASP A 93 -11.10 11.38 -12.73
CA ASP A 93 -9.87 11.69 -11.99
C ASP A 93 -8.98 10.47 -11.71
N ASP A 94 -9.40 9.29 -12.12
CA ASP A 94 -8.69 8.03 -11.89
C ASP A 94 -7.93 7.55 -13.12
N LEU A 95 -7.17 6.45 -12.96
CA LEU A 95 -6.40 5.83 -14.05
C LEU A 95 -6.71 4.34 -14.15
N VAL A 96 -6.68 3.81 -15.37
CA VAL A 96 -6.80 2.37 -15.63
C VAL A 96 -5.44 1.76 -15.98
N THR A 97 -5.20 0.50 -15.59
CA THR A 97 -3.94 -0.16 -15.97
C THR A 97 -3.96 -0.50 -17.45
N ARG A 98 -2.77 -0.55 -18.08
CA ARG A 98 -2.64 -0.74 -19.54
C ARG A 98 -3.27 -2.05 -20.04
N HIS A 99 -3.27 -3.07 -19.19
CA HIS A 99 -3.80 -4.40 -19.48
C HIS A 99 -5.14 -4.69 -18.80
N GLY A 100 -5.66 -3.75 -18.00
CA GLY A 100 -6.79 -3.97 -17.10
C GLY A 100 -8.02 -4.51 -17.81
N PHE A 101 -8.53 -3.78 -18.81
CA PHE A 101 -9.72 -4.22 -19.54
C PHE A 101 -9.48 -5.46 -20.39
N ALA A 102 -8.28 -5.63 -20.97
CA ALA A 102 -7.94 -6.81 -21.74
C ALA A 102 -7.96 -8.09 -20.87
N LEU A 103 -7.50 -8.01 -19.62
CA LEU A 103 -7.57 -9.12 -18.66
C LEU A 103 -9.02 -9.48 -18.32
N LEU A 104 -9.86 -8.48 -18.06
CA LEU A 104 -11.27 -8.68 -17.74
C LEU A 104 -12.06 -9.26 -18.92
N LEU A 105 -11.89 -8.68 -20.12
CA LEU A 105 -12.51 -9.18 -21.36
C LEU A 105 -12.11 -10.63 -21.66
N ARG A 106 -10.82 -10.96 -21.49
CA ARG A 106 -10.33 -12.33 -21.69
C ARG A 106 -10.98 -13.32 -20.71
N ALA A 107 -11.18 -12.93 -19.46
CA ALA A 107 -11.86 -13.77 -18.48
C ALA A 107 -13.31 -14.02 -18.93
N LEU A 108 -14.02 -12.95 -19.31
CA LEU A 108 -15.40 -13.04 -19.80
C LEU A 108 -15.56 -13.92 -21.03
N ASP A 109 -14.62 -13.86 -21.98
CA ASP A 109 -14.62 -14.73 -23.15
C ASP A 109 -14.44 -16.21 -22.79
N GLN A 110 -13.64 -16.49 -21.75
CA GLN A 110 -13.33 -17.85 -21.34
C GLN A 110 -14.50 -18.51 -20.60
N THR A 111 -15.23 -17.74 -19.82
CA THR A 111 -16.22 -18.26 -18.87
C THR A 111 -17.65 -18.06 -19.32
N GLY A 112 -17.92 -17.01 -20.10
CA GLY A 112 -19.27 -16.55 -20.36
C GLY A 112 -19.91 -15.85 -19.16
N SER A 113 -19.15 -15.52 -18.10
CA SER A 113 -19.66 -14.81 -16.91
C SER A 113 -20.33 -13.48 -17.26
N ASP A 114 -21.23 -13.02 -16.39
CA ASP A 114 -22.03 -11.80 -16.59
C ASP A 114 -21.18 -10.53 -16.48
N PHE A 115 -20.20 -10.54 -15.58
CA PHE A 115 -19.19 -9.49 -15.49
C PHE A 115 -17.88 -10.00 -14.85
N ALA A 116 -16.83 -9.21 -15.03
CA ALA A 116 -15.52 -9.47 -14.46
C ALA A 116 -15.03 -8.24 -13.71
N GLY A 117 -14.46 -8.44 -12.52
CA GLY A 117 -13.87 -7.39 -11.70
C GLY A 117 -12.39 -7.65 -11.39
N GLY A 118 -11.63 -6.58 -11.18
CA GLY A 118 -10.23 -6.65 -10.82
C GLY A 118 -9.86 -5.89 -9.56
N ASN A 119 -8.64 -6.12 -9.06
CA ASN A 119 -8.14 -5.44 -7.88
C ASN A 119 -7.87 -3.95 -8.16
N ALA A 120 -7.74 -3.14 -7.11
CA ALA A 120 -7.49 -1.71 -7.22
C ALA A 120 -6.38 -1.23 -6.27
N ARG A 121 -5.70 -0.17 -6.67
CA ARG A 121 -4.70 0.53 -5.85
C ARG A 121 -5.12 1.97 -5.66
N ARG A 122 -4.79 2.55 -4.51
CA ARG A 122 -4.95 3.98 -4.24
C ARG A 122 -3.67 4.74 -4.52
N PHE A 123 -3.77 6.02 -4.84
CA PHE A 123 -2.59 6.84 -5.06
C PHE A 123 -2.80 8.33 -4.80
N ASN A 124 -1.72 9.05 -4.51
CA ASN A 124 -1.60 10.52 -4.59
C ASN A 124 -0.12 10.92 -4.73
N ASN A 125 0.20 12.20 -4.91
CA ASN A 125 1.61 12.61 -5.04
C ASN A 125 2.34 12.55 -3.69
N SER A 126 1.64 12.69 -2.56
CA SER A 126 2.22 12.67 -1.22
C SER A 126 2.68 11.27 -0.75
N TYR A 127 1.90 10.22 -1.00
CA TYR A 127 2.11 8.86 -0.46
C TYR A 127 2.37 7.80 -1.54
N GLY A 128 2.29 8.17 -2.83
CA GLY A 128 2.49 7.24 -3.95
C GLY A 128 1.42 6.16 -4.02
N VAL A 129 1.75 5.02 -4.65
CA VAL A 129 0.79 3.92 -4.87
C VAL A 129 0.72 2.98 -3.68
N ARG A 130 -0.49 2.72 -3.19
CA ARG A 130 -0.78 1.78 -2.10
C ARG A 130 -1.93 0.83 -2.44
N PRO A 131 -1.97 -0.39 -1.88
CA PRO A 131 -3.13 -1.28 -2.09
C PRO A 131 -4.43 -0.66 -1.56
N SER A 132 -5.54 -0.85 -2.28
CA SER A 132 -6.86 -0.54 -1.72
C SER A 132 -7.25 -1.62 -0.72
N TRP A 133 -7.48 -1.24 0.55
CA TRP A 133 -7.79 -2.19 1.62
C TRP A 133 -9.05 -3.04 1.33
N LEU A 134 -10.05 -2.43 0.67
CA LEU A 134 -11.30 -3.10 0.31
C LEU A 134 -11.06 -4.15 -0.79
N HIS A 135 -10.45 -3.73 -1.88
CA HIS A 135 -10.23 -4.58 -3.06
C HIS A 135 -9.19 -5.69 -2.79
N ALA A 136 -8.26 -5.45 -1.86
CA ALA A 136 -7.35 -6.47 -1.37
C ALA A 136 -8.06 -7.64 -0.65
N GLN A 137 -9.32 -7.47 -0.23
CA GLN A 137 -10.14 -8.54 0.36
C GLN A 137 -11.00 -9.26 -0.67
N ALA A 138 -11.63 -8.52 -1.60
CA ALA A 138 -12.49 -9.10 -2.64
C ALA A 138 -11.66 -9.83 -3.73
N PHE A 139 -10.56 -9.24 -4.19
CA PHE A 139 -9.74 -9.73 -5.31
C PHE A 139 -8.41 -10.34 -4.82
N THR A 140 -8.50 -11.26 -3.87
CA THR A 140 -7.33 -11.94 -3.28
C THR A 140 -6.65 -12.95 -4.20
N ALA A 141 -7.39 -13.50 -5.16
CA ALA A 141 -6.93 -14.53 -6.09
C ALA A 141 -7.79 -14.49 -7.36
N ASP A 142 -7.24 -15.00 -8.46
CA ASP A 142 -8.01 -15.21 -9.67
C ASP A 142 -9.06 -16.29 -9.42
N ARG A 143 -10.33 -16.00 -9.72
CA ARG A 143 -11.45 -16.94 -9.64
C ARG A 143 -12.32 -16.73 -10.85
N LEU A 144 -12.41 -17.75 -11.68
CA LEU A 144 -13.21 -17.74 -12.89
C LEU A 144 -14.54 -18.42 -12.62
N ALA A 145 -15.62 -17.86 -13.13
CA ALA A 145 -16.98 -18.34 -13.00
C ALA A 145 -17.39 -18.65 -11.54
N THR A 146 -17.13 -17.72 -10.62
CA THR A 146 -17.56 -17.84 -9.22
C THR A 146 -18.84 -17.04 -8.96
N HIS A 147 -19.39 -17.12 -7.75
CA HIS A 147 -20.58 -16.39 -7.33
C HIS A 147 -20.44 -15.91 -5.89
N VAL A 148 -21.23 -14.92 -5.47
CA VAL A 148 -21.21 -14.38 -4.08
C VAL A 148 -21.54 -15.43 -3.03
N SER A 149 -22.25 -16.50 -3.39
CA SER A 149 -22.52 -17.64 -2.48
C SER A 149 -21.26 -18.45 -2.17
N GLU A 150 -20.33 -18.57 -3.12
CA GLU A 150 -19.06 -19.29 -2.99
C GLU A 150 -17.95 -18.38 -2.46
N THR A 151 -17.95 -17.13 -2.91
CA THR A 151 -17.01 -16.08 -2.54
C THR A 151 -17.75 -14.89 -1.93
N PRO A 152 -18.27 -14.98 -0.69
CA PRO A 152 -19.04 -13.90 -0.06
C PRO A 152 -18.28 -12.58 0.08
N GLN A 153 -16.94 -12.59 0.00
CA GLN A 153 -16.13 -11.37 0.07
C GLN A 153 -16.41 -10.38 -1.08
N LEU A 154 -17.01 -10.84 -2.18
CA LEU A 154 -17.29 -10.01 -3.34
C LEU A 154 -18.30 -8.89 -3.03
N VAL A 155 -19.23 -9.12 -2.09
CA VAL A 155 -20.21 -8.10 -1.68
C VAL A 155 -19.58 -6.90 -0.95
N LEU A 156 -18.30 -7.00 -0.58
CA LEU A 156 -17.56 -5.87 -0.01
C LEU A 156 -17.20 -4.86 -1.10
N ASP A 157 -16.97 -5.31 -2.33
CA ASP A 157 -16.63 -4.43 -3.43
C ASP A 157 -17.89 -3.92 -4.14
N ARG A 158 -18.29 -2.72 -3.76
CA ARG A 158 -19.48 -2.04 -4.24
C ARG A 158 -19.18 -0.97 -5.31
N MET A 159 -17.94 -0.91 -5.78
CA MET A 159 -17.49 0.08 -6.77
C MET A 159 -17.83 -0.39 -8.17
N VAL A 160 -18.28 0.49 -9.05
CA VAL A 160 -18.58 0.08 -10.44
C VAL A 160 -17.37 0.12 -11.37
N TRP A 161 -16.36 0.92 -11.04
CA TRP A 161 -15.28 1.32 -11.96
C TRP A 161 -14.17 0.28 -12.19
N ASN A 162 -14.06 -0.74 -11.33
CA ASN A 162 -13.07 -1.81 -11.48
C ASN A 162 -13.63 -3.04 -12.23
N LYS A 163 -14.71 -2.89 -12.99
CA LYS A 163 -15.47 -3.99 -13.59
C LYS A 163 -15.77 -3.77 -15.07
N VAL A 164 -15.91 -4.87 -15.79
CA VAL A 164 -16.43 -4.93 -17.16
C VAL A 164 -17.65 -5.84 -17.17
N TYR A 165 -18.78 -5.32 -17.64
CA TYR A 165 -20.08 -5.99 -17.67
C TYR A 165 -20.43 -6.42 -19.08
N ARG A 166 -21.03 -7.60 -19.24
CA ARG A 166 -21.77 -7.92 -20.47
C ARG A 166 -22.94 -6.96 -20.60
N ARG A 167 -23.07 -6.32 -21.75
CA ARG A 167 -24.19 -5.41 -21.99
C ARG A 167 -25.53 -6.13 -21.96
N SER A 168 -25.60 -7.35 -22.48
CA SER A 168 -26.84 -8.14 -22.46
C SER A 168 -27.36 -8.37 -21.05
N PHE A 169 -26.46 -8.67 -20.10
CA PHE A 169 -26.78 -8.79 -18.68
C PHE A 169 -27.21 -7.43 -18.11
N TRP A 170 -26.49 -6.36 -18.44
CA TRP A 170 -26.83 -5.02 -17.97
C TRP A 170 -28.24 -4.58 -18.39
N ASP A 171 -28.58 -4.83 -19.66
CA ASP A 171 -29.85 -4.47 -20.28
C ASP A 171 -30.99 -5.39 -19.81
N GLU A 172 -30.73 -6.68 -19.58
CA GLU A 172 -31.72 -7.65 -19.08
C GLU A 172 -32.29 -7.26 -17.71
N PHE A 173 -31.41 -6.88 -16.78
CA PHE A 173 -31.82 -6.46 -15.42
C PHE A 173 -32.15 -4.96 -15.33
N GLY A 174 -31.92 -4.20 -16.41
CA GLY A 174 -32.32 -2.80 -16.52
C GLY A 174 -31.64 -1.90 -15.49
N TYR A 175 -30.35 -2.12 -15.21
CA TYR A 175 -29.62 -1.34 -14.21
C TYR A 175 -29.60 0.16 -14.55
N LYS A 176 -29.90 0.98 -13.53
CA LYS A 176 -29.82 2.44 -13.59
C LYS A 176 -29.26 3.00 -12.30
N PHE A 177 -28.38 3.98 -12.41
CA PHE A 177 -27.85 4.67 -11.24
C PHE A 177 -28.86 5.70 -10.72
N PRO A 178 -29.11 5.74 -9.40
CA PRO A 178 -29.93 6.79 -8.79
C PRO A 178 -29.22 8.15 -8.80
N ALA A 179 -29.99 9.24 -8.73
CA ALA A 179 -29.49 10.61 -8.64
C ALA A 179 -29.10 11.01 -7.21
N ILE A 180 -28.16 10.26 -6.63
CA ILE A 180 -27.59 10.45 -5.28
C ILE A 180 -26.06 10.31 -5.35
N ARG A 181 -25.36 10.59 -4.26
CA ARG A 181 -23.96 10.15 -4.08
C ARG A 181 -23.92 8.69 -3.65
N TYR A 182 -22.81 8.00 -3.94
CA TYR A 182 -22.67 6.55 -3.71
C TYR A 182 -23.74 5.75 -4.45
N GLU A 183 -24.08 6.22 -5.64
CA GLU A 183 -25.06 5.65 -6.55
C GLU A 183 -24.65 4.28 -7.11
N ASP A 184 -23.35 4.00 -7.13
CA ASP A 184 -22.78 2.72 -7.58
C ASP A 184 -22.99 1.58 -6.59
N TYR A 185 -23.09 1.89 -5.29
CA TYR A 185 -23.21 0.88 -4.25
C TYR A 185 -24.41 -0.05 -4.40
N PRO A 186 -25.66 0.44 -4.53
CA PRO A 186 -26.82 -0.42 -4.71
C PRO A 186 -26.77 -1.17 -6.04
N VAL A 187 -26.33 -0.51 -7.12
CA VAL A 187 -26.28 -1.11 -8.47
C VAL A 187 -25.28 -2.26 -8.54
N THR A 188 -24.07 -2.04 -8.03
CA THR A 188 -22.99 -3.04 -8.09
C THR A 188 -23.28 -4.23 -7.20
N LEU A 189 -23.84 -4.00 -6.01
CA LEU A 189 -24.21 -5.11 -5.14
C LEU A 189 -25.34 -5.93 -5.74
N LYS A 190 -26.37 -5.26 -6.28
CA LYS A 190 -27.46 -5.93 -6.98
C LYS A 190 -26.92 -6.78 -8.15
N ALA A 191 -26.02 -6.23 -8.96
CA ALA A 191 -25.36 -6.99 -10.02
C ALA A 191 -24.62 -8.22 -9.51
N HIS A 192 -23.94 -8.11 -8.36
CA HIS A 192 -23.29 -9.25 -7.70
C HIS A 192 -24.26 -10.34 -7.23
N LEU A 193 -25.50 -9.97 -6.86
CA LEU A 193 -26.55 -10.90 -6.41
C LEU A 193 -27.31 -11.54 -7.58
N GLU A 194 -27.51 -10.79 -8.68
CA GLU A 194 -28.28 -11.22 -9.86
C GLU A 194 -27.44 -11.99 -10.88
N ALA A 195 -26.12 -11.79 -10.91
CA ALA A 195 -25.21 -12.52 -11.79
C ALA A 195 -25.27 -14.04 -11.53
N VAL A 196 -25.28 -14.83 -12.60
CA VAL A 196 -25.14 -16.29 -12.54
C VAL A 196 -23.71 -16.64 -12.14
N THR A 197 -22.73 -16.05 -12.84
CA THR A 197 -21.32 -16.13 -12.47
C THR A 197 -20.56 -14.85 -12.77
N VAL A 198 -19.50 -14.62 -12.01
CA VAL A 198 -18.59 -13.48 -12.15
C VAL A 198 -17.14 -13.96 -12.17
N ASP A 199 -16.28 -13.21 -12.84
CA ASP A 199 -14.84 -13.44 -12.81
C ASP A 199 -14.14 -12.42 -11.93
N THR A 200 -13.16 -12.88 -11.15
CA THR A 200 -12.37 -12.03 -10.26
C THR A 200 -10.91 -12.14 -10.65
N ILE A 201 -10.24 -11.03 -10.90
CA ILE A 201 -8.82 -10.96 -11.25
C ILE A 201 -8.04 -10.29 -10.11
N ALA A 202 -7.04 -10.99 -9.57
CA ALA A 202 -6.23 -10.50 -8.45
C ALA A 202 -5.27 -9.37 -8.85
N ALA A 203 -4.92 -9.30 -10.13
CA ALA A 203 -4.11 -8.22 -10.66
C ALA A 203 -4.84 -6.88 -10.53
N PRO A 204 -4.14 -5.78 -10.20
CA PRO A 204 -4.71 -4.45 -10.27
C PRO A 204 -5.17 -4.12 -11.69
N VAL A 205 -6.41 -3.68 -11.85
CA VAL A 205 -6.95 -3.17 -13.12
C VAL A 205 -7.18 -1.66 -13.09
N TYR A 206 -7.08 -1.06 -11.90
CA TYR A 206 -7.50 0.31 -11.66
C TYR A 206 -6.67 1.00 -10.57
N PHE A 207 -6.46 2.30 -10.76
CA PHE A 207 -5.80 3.21 -9.84
C PHE A 207 -6.79 4.29 -9.42
N TRP A 208 -7.10 4.31 -8.13
CA TRP A 208 -8.02 5.23 -7.48
C TRP A 208 -7.24 6.42 -6.87
N ARG A 209 -7.46 7.62 -7.38
CA ARG A 209 -6.79 8.85 -6.96
C ARG A 209 -7.36 9.37 -5.64
N GLU A 210 -6.48 9.75 -4.72
CA GLU A 210 -6.79 10.54 -3.54
C GLU A 210 -6.37 11.98 -3.85
N ARG A 211 -7.33 12.89 -4.00
CA ARG A 211 -7.04 14.28 -4.38
C ARG A 211 -6.38 15.01 -3.20
N GLU A 212 -5.33 15.77 -3.48
CA GLU A 212 -4.60 16.51 -2.42
C GLU A 212 -5.47 17.63 -1.83
N SER A 213 -6.29 18.28 -2.65
CA SER A 213 -7.22 19.33 -2.21
C SER A 213 -8.32 18.85 -1.26
N GLY A 214 -8.55 17.54 -1.13
CA GLY A 214 -9.62 16.99 -0.29
C GLY A 214 -11.04 17.19 -0.84
N ASP A 215 -11.19 17.73 -2.04
CA ASP A 215 -12.51 18.11 -2.58
C ASP A 215 -13.31 16.95 -3.18
N SER A 216 -12.79 15.73 -3.17
CA SER A 216 -13.55 14.59 -3.68
C SER A 216 -14.76 14.28 -2.78
N ILE A 217 -15.82 13.74 -3.39
CA ILE A 217 -17.03 13.30 -2.67
C ILE A 217 -16.68 12.34 -1.53
N THR A 218 -15.68 11.49 -1.73
CA THR A 218 -15.25 10.51 -0.72
C THR A 218 -14.38 11.11 0.39
N GLN A 219 -13.79 12.29 0.17
CA GLN A 219 -12.97 13.02 1.16
C GLN A 219 -13.80 14.02 1.97
N GLN A 220 -14.86 14.61 1.40
CA GLN A 220 -15.83 15.47 2.10
C GLN A 220 -16.87 14.69 2.93
N LYS A 221 -16.45 13.58 3.55
CA LYS A 221 -17.33 12.54 4.15
C LYS A 221 -18.13 12.96 5.39
N PHE A 222 -17.85 14.14 5.95
CA PHE A 222 -18.48 14.66 7.17
C PHE A 222 -19.57 15.71 6.92
N GLN A 223 -19.75 16.14 5.67
CA GLN A 223 -20.85 17.06 5.34
C GLN A 223 -22.20 16.33 5.45
N LEU A 224 -23.20 16.98 6.06
CA LEU A 224 -24.50 16.38 6.32
C LEU A 224 -25.21 15.89 5.05
N ALA A 225 -25.12 16.62 3.94
CA ALA A 225 -25.68 16.20 2.65
C ALA A 225 -25.05 14.88 2.15
N ASN A 226 -23.74 14.70 2.36
CA ASN A 226 -23.01 13.50 1.99
C ASN A 226 -23.39 12.32 2.91
N ILE A 227 -23.60 12.58 4.20
CA ILE A 227 -24.07 11.58 5.17
C ILE A 227 -25.50 11.13 4.83
N ARG A 228 -26.40 12.06 4.47
CA ARG A 228 -27.76 11.75 4.07
C ARG A 228 -27.80 10.84 2.85
N ASP A 229 -27.09 11.20 1.77
CA ASP A 229 -27.02 10.36 0.56
C ASP A 229 -26.41 8.98 0.85
N ARG A 230 -25.41 8.92 1.76
CA ARG A 230 -24.83 7.65 2.21
C ARG A 230 -25.84 6.77 2.95
N VAL A 231 -26.68 7.32 3.82
CA VAL A 231 -27.73 6.58 4.52
C VAL A 231 -28.81 6.09 3.55
N ILE A 232 -29.20 6.91 2.57
CA ILE A 232 -30.13 6.52 1.50
C ILE A 232 -29.55 5.35 0.68
N SER A 233 -28.30 5.48 0.21
CA SER A 233 -27.60 4.43 -0.54
C SER A 233 -27.45 3.15 0.30
N ALA A 234 -27.12 3.28 1.59
CA ALA A 234 -27.06 2.16 2.53
C ALA A 234 -28.43 1.47 2.66
N GLY A 235 -29.51 2.24 2.74
CA GLY A 235 -30.86 1.72 2.79
C GLY A 235 -31.20 0.87 1.57
N MET A 236 -30.94 1.40 0.37
CA MET A 236 -31.16 0.65 -0.88
C MET A 236 -30.36 -0.65 -0.92
N VAL A 237 -29.11 -0.62 -0.49
CA VAL A 237 -28.28 -1.83 -0.37
C VAL A 237 -28.86 -2.83 0.63
N LEU A 238 -29.32 -2.36 1.80
CA LEU A 238 -29.88 -3.20 2.85
C LEU A 238 -31.20 -3.85 2.41
N ASP A 239 -32.00 -3.17 1.57
CA ASP A 239 -33.19 -3.73 0.94
C ASP A 239 -32.81 -4.91 0.01
N GLU A 240 -31.77 -4.75 -0.82
CA GLU A 240 -31.32 -5.79 -1.76
C GLU A 240 -30.79 -7.06 -1.06
N VAL A 241 -30.27 -6.95 0.18
CA VAL A 241 -29.73 -8.11 0.92
C VAL A 241 -30.68 -8.70 1.96
N GLU A 242 -31.91 -8.20 2.05
CA GLU A 242 -32.88 -8.65 3.05
C GLU A 242 -33.12 -10.17 2.93
N ASP A 243 -33.31 -10.65 1.69
CA ASP A 243 -33.55 -12.04 1.33
C ASP A 243 -32.29 -12.81 0.86
N ALA A 244 -31.12 -12.16 0.92
CA ALA A 244 -29.87 -12.81 0.53
C ALA A 244 -29.45 -13.93 1.51
N LEU A 245 -28.50 -14.76 1.10
CA LEU A 245 -27.93 -15.79 1.97
C LEU A 245 -27.46 -15.17 3.31
N PRO A 246 -27.68 -15.82 4.47
CA PRO A 246 -27.30 -15.26 5.78
C PRO A 246 -25.82 -14.89 5.88
N THR A 247 -24.94 -15.63 5.19
CA THR A 247 -23.51 -15.34 5.13
C THR A 247 -23.17 -14.06 4.36
N VAL A 248 -23.97 -13.72 3.35
CA VAL A 248 -23.86 -12.51 2.54
C VAL A 248 -24.44 -11.33 3.31
N ARG A 249 -25.71 -11.44 3.75
CA ARG A 249 -26.40 -10.41 4.54
C ARG A 249 -25.57 -9.96 5.74
N ARG A 250 -25.12 -10.91 6.57
CA ARG A 250 -24.29 -10.62 7.75
C ARG A 250 -22.99 -9.90 7.40
N ARG A 251 -22.39 -10.19 6.23
CA ARG A 251 -21.15 -9.56 5.78
C ARG A 251 -21.38 -8.13 5.31
N VAL A 252 -22.46 -7.87 4.58
CA VAL A 252 -22.89 -6.53 4.20
C VAL A 252 -23.20 -5.69 5.43
N HIS A 253 -23.97 -6.21 6.37
CA HIS A 253 -24.29 -5.52 7.63
C HIS A 253 -23.02 -5.23 8.44
N ALA A 254 -22.09 -6.19 8.55
CA ALA A 254 -20.81 -5.98 9.23
C ALA A 254 -19.94 -4.91 8.54
N HIS A 255 -20.02 -4.81 7.20
CA HIS A 255 -19.30 -3.80 6.44
C HIS A 255 -19.85 -2.39 6.70
N PHE A 256 -21.17 -2.18 6.66
CA PHE A 256 -21.79 -0.90 7.03
C PHE A 256 -21.45 -0.49 8.44
N ARG A 257 -21.47 -1.44 9.39
CA ARG A 257 -21.05 -1.15 10.76
C ARG A 257 -19.59 -0.69 10.83
N GLN A 258 -18.70 -1.27 10.03
CA GLN A 258 -17.27 -0.98 10.07
C GLN A 258 -16.91 0.35 9.41
N ILE A 259 -17.56 0.71 8.30
CA ILE A 259 -17.16 1.85 7.46
C ILE A 259 -18.15 3.01 7.58
N ASP A 260 -19.40 2.79 7.17
CA ASP A 260 -20.40 3.84 7.07
C ASP A 260 -20.80 4.35 8.45
N LEU A 261 -21.16 3.46 9.38
CA LEU A 261 -21.56 3.83 10.74
C LEU A 261 -20.40 4.48 11.50
N HIS A 262 -19.17 4.00 11.33
CA HIS A 262 -17.99 4.66 11.89
C HIS A 262 -17.82 6.08 11.36
N SER A 263 -18.00 6.29 10.04
CA SER A 263 -17.89 7.61 9.43
C SER A 263 -18.97 8.58 9.93
N ILE A 264 -20.20 8.09 10.10
CA ILE A 264 -21.32 8.88 10.65
C ILE A 264 -21.05 9.24 12.11
N LEU A 265 -20.59 8.28 12.93
CA LEU A 265 -20.26 8.52 14.34
C LEU A 265 -19.10 9.50 14.53
N SER A 266 -18.12 9.51 13.62
CA SER A 266 -17.05 10.52 13.65
C SER A 266 -17.55 11.93 13.28
N ALA A 267 -18.64 12.06 12.51
CA ALA A 267 -19.16 13.36 12.09
C ALA A 267 -19.70 14.21 13.25
N TYR A 268 -20.09 13.59 14.39
CA TYR A 268 -20.51 14.31 15.59
C TYR A 268 -19.43 15.27 16.14
N GLY A 269 -18.16 15.05 15.82
CA GLY A 269 -17.07 15.98 16.20
C GLY A 269 -16.97 17.22 15.31
N THR A 270 -17.71 17.27 14.20
CA THR A 270 -17.54 18.29 13.15
C THR A 270 -18.83 18.99 12.72
N VAL A 271 -19.99 18.36 12.96
CA VAL A 271 -21.30 18.87 12.52
C VAL A 271 -21.75 20.04 13.41
N PRO A 272 -22.32 21.13 12.85
CA PRO A 272 -22.83 22.26 13.63
C PRO A 272 -23.94 21.84 14.62
N PRO A 273 -24.07 22.50 15.79
CA PRO A 273 -25.07 22.16 16.80
C PRO A 273 -26.52 22.07 16.28
N GLU A 274 -26.88 22.91 15.32
CA GLU A 274 -28.19 22.94 14.68
C GLU A 274 -28.51 21.70 13.82
N GLU A 275 -27.50 20.95 13.38
CA GLU A 275 -27.62 19.78 12.52
C GLU A 275 -27.50 18.44 13.28
N GLU A 276 -27.08 18.47 14.55
CA GLU A 276 -26.82 17.27 15.35
C GLU A 276 -28.05 16.38 15.52
N GLN A 277 -29.24 16.98 15.67
CA GLN A 277 -30.48 16.22 15.81
C GLN A 277 -30.79 15.44 14.52
N HIS A 278 -30.52 16.02 13.35
CA HIS A 278 -30.71 15.33 12.08
C HIS A 278 -29.69 14.20 11.89
N LEU A 279 -28.45 14.40 12.39
CA LEU A 279 -27.45 13.34 12.41
C LEU A 279 -27.89 12.17 13.31
N VAL A 280 -28.53 12.44 14.45
CA VAL A 280 -29.12 11.40 15.32
C VAL A 280 -30.21 10.61 14.59
N GLU A 281 -31.12 11.29 13.88
CA GLU A 281 -32.17 10.64 13.09
C GLU A 281 -31.57 9.69 12.04
N LEU A 282 -30.63 10.20 11.24
CA LEU A 282 -29.94 9.42 10.20
C LEU A 282 -29.13 8.24 10.78
N THR A 283 -28.46 8.45 11.91
CA THR A 283 -27.70 7.38 12.59
C THR A 283 -28.65 6.32 13.14
N THR A 284 -29.78 6.73 13.70
CA THR A 284 -30.80 5.83 14.25
C THR A 284 -31.43 4.99 13.14
N GLU A 285 -31.80 5.61 12.02
CA GLU A 285 -32.32 4.91 10.84
C GLU A 285 -31.38 3.80 10.38
N LEU A 286 -30.08 4.08 10.26
CA LEU A 286 -29.11 3.07 9.85
C LEU A 286 -28.93 1.98 10.91
N ILE A 287 -28.83 2.33 12.20
CA ILE A 287 -28.67 1.36 13.30
C ILE A 287 -29.86 0.39 13.36
N ASP A 288 -31.08 0.88 13.21
CA ASP A 288 -32.30 0.06 13.32
C ASP A 288 -32.49 -0.90 12.15
N ARG A 289 -31.80 -0.66 11.02
CA ARG A 289 -31.76 -1.57 9.88
C ARG A 289 -30.66 -2.63 9.94
N LEU A 290 -29.67 -2.48 10.81
CA LEU A 290 -28.57 -3.44 10.95
C LEU A 290 -28.95 -4.61 11.87
N ASP A 291 -28.29 -5.76 11.66
CA ASP A 291 -28.61 -6.96 12.43
C ASP A 291 -28.10 -6.79 13.87
N ASP A 292 -28.92 -7.15 14.87
CA ASP A 292 -28.57 -7.02 16.29
C ASP A 292 -27.27 -7.76 16.65
N ASP A 293 -26.99 -8.91 16.02
CA ASP A 293 -25.76 -9.67 16.27
C ASP A 293 -24.52 -8.92 15.75
N VAL A 294 -24.64 -8.19 14.63
CA VAL A 294 -23.55 -7.37 14.07
C VAL A 294 -23.24 -6.20 15.00
N LEU A 295 -24.28 -5.54 15.51
CA LEU A 295 -24.16 -4.44 16.47
C LEU A 295 -23.57 -4.94 17.80
N ALA A 296 -24.09 -6.04 18.35
CA ALA A 296 -23.63 -6.63 19.61
C ALA A 296 -22.17 -7.12 19.57
N ASN A 297 -21.67 -7.51 18.40
CA ASN A 297 -20.28 -7.91 18.20
C ASN A 297 -19.33 -6.73 17.88
N SER A 298 -19.77 -5.48 18.07
CA SER A 298 -18.95 -4.28 17.86
C SER A 298 -17.97 -4.02 18.99
N PRO A 299 -16.86 -3.29 18.76
CA PRO A 299 -16.02 -2.77 19.84
C PRO A 299 -16.88 -2.07 20.90
N ARG A 300 -16.48 -2.16 22.17
CA ARG A 300 -17.24 -1.59 23.29
C ARG A 300 -17.47 -0.08 23.15
N VAL A 301 -16.50 0.65 22.61
CA VAL A 301 -16.64 2.08 22.28
C VAL A 301 -17.80 2.30 21.31
N SER A 302 -17.89 1.51 20.23
CA SER A 302 -19.00 1.60 19.28
C SER A 302 -20.33 1.20 19.93
N GLN A 303 -20.36 0.17 20.78
CA GLN A 303 -21.58 -0.19 21.52
C GLN A 303 -22.05 0.94 22.44
N LEU A 304 -21.13 1.64 23.10
CA LEU A 304 -21.43 2.82 23.92
C LEU A 304 -22.03 3.94 23.03
N GLN A 305 -21.41 4.21 21.88
CA GLN A 305 -21.93 5.18 20.92
C GLN A 305 -23.33 4.79 20.41
N PHE A 306 -23.61 3.52 20.12
CA PHE A 306 -24.95 3.08 19.70
C PHE A 306 -25.98 3.29 20.81
N ALA A 307 -25.61 3.01 22.07
CA ALA A 307 -26.48 3.29 23.22
C ALA A 307 -26.74 4.79 23.37
N ALA A 308 -25.70 5.62 23.19
CA ALA A 308 -25.79 7.07 23.24
C ALA A 308 -26.70 7.64 22.14
N VAL A 309 -26.62 7.12 20.91
CA VAL A 309 -27.57 7.45 19.82
C VAL A 309 -29.00 7.13 20.23
N ARG A 310 -29.25 5.93 20.75
CA ARG A 310 -30.60 5.50 21.17
C ARG A 310 -31.15 6.28 22.36
N SER A 311 -30.29 6.79 23.26
CA SER A 311 -30.70 7.63 24.39
C SER A 311 -30.73 9.13 24.07
N GLY A 312 -30.30 9.54 22.87
CA GLY A 312 -30.15 10.95 22.49
C GLY A 312 -29.04 11.68 23.24
N ASP A 313 -28.02 10.97 23.74
CA ASP A 313 -26.87 11.56 24.46
C ASP A 313 -25.83 12.10 23.47
N ILE A 314 -26.18 13.25 22.86
CA ILE A 314 -25.34 13.95 21.89
C ILE A 314 -24.02 14.42 22.53
N GLY A 315 -24.04 14.75 23.84
CA GLY A 315 -22.86 15.17 24.58
C GLY A 315 -21.77 14.09 24.56
N LEU A 316 -22.13 12.86 24.94
CA LEU A 316 -21.24 11.72 24.90
C LEU A 316 -20.78 11.36 23.48
N LEU A 317 -21.68 11.47 22.48
CA LEU A 317 -21.33 11.23 21.08
C LEU A 317 -20.27 12.21 20.58
N ARG A 318 -20.42 13.49 20.90
CA ARG A 318 -19.46 14.55 20.54
C ARG A 318 -18.13 14.35 21.26
N GLU A 319 -18.17 14.05 22.56
CA GLU A 319 -16.98 13.79 23.37
C GLU A 319 -16.15 12.64 22.81
N VAL A 320 -16.77 11.49 22.55
CA VAL A 320 -16.09 10.31 22.00
C VAL A 320 -15.64 10.52 20.55
N ALA A 321 -16.33 11.36 19.77
CA ALA A 321 -15.92 11.68 18.40
C ALA A 321 -14.67 12.59 18.36
N LEU A 322 -14.55 13.53 19.30
CA LEU A 322 -13.39 14.43 19.41
C LEU A 322 -12.19 13.76 20.09
N ASP A 323 -12.45 12.97 21.14
CA ASP A 323 -11.44 12.20 21.87
C ASP A 323 -11.91 10.75 22.02
N PRO A 324 -11.48 9.83 21.14
CA PRO A 324 -11.83 8.41 21.24
C PRO A 324 -11.38 7.76 22.55
N ASP A 325 -10.38 8.33 23.25
CA ASP A 325 -9.92 7.81 24.54
C ASP A 325 -10.83 8.25 25.70
N ALA A 326 -11.64 9.31 25.54
CA ALA A 326 -12.64 9.72 26.53
C ALA A 326 -13.68 8.63 26.80
N ALA A 327 -13.95 7.75 25.82
CA ALA A 327 -14.79 6.57 26.01
C ALA A 327 -14.32 5.67 27.18
N GLN A 328 -13.04 5.73 27.56
CA GLN A 328 -12.47 4.95 28.67
C GLN A 328 -13.05 5.35 30.03
N ASP A 329 -13.45 6.61 30.22
CA ASP A 329 -14.07 7.09 31.46
C ASP A 329 -15.48 6.53 31.66
N HIS A 330 -16.08 6.05 30.56
CA HIS A 330 -17.41 5.46 30.51
C HIS A 330 -17.39 3.92 30.37
N LEU A 331 -16.22 3.32 30.10
CA LEU A 331 -16.07 1.89 29.83
C LEU A 331 -15.37 1.15 30.97
N GLN A 332 -15.98 0.06 31.45
CA GLN A 332 -15.28 -0.93 32.26
C GLN A 332 -14.45 -1.86 31.36
N LEU A 333 -13.15 -1.61 31.24
CA LEU A 333 -12.22 -2.46 30.47
C LEU A 333 -12.20 -3.90 31.01
N THR A 334 -12.34 -4.87 30.11
CA THR A 334 -12.31 -6.28 30.47
C THR A 334 -10.91 -6.88 30.30
N LYS A 335 -10.69 -8.08 30.85
CA LYS A 335 -9.45 -8.81 30.62
C LYS A 335 -9.22 -9.18 29.15
N THR A 336 -10.19 -9.13 28.24
CA THR A 336 -9.94 -9.46 26.83
C THR A 336 -9.36 -8.27 26.04
N ASP A 337 -9.64 -7.04 26.47
CA ASP A 337 -9.24 -5.81 25.76
C ASP A 337 -7.75 -5.47 25.98
N LEU A 338 -7.18 -5.95 27.08
CA LEU A 338 -5.78 -5.75 27.44
C LEU A 338 -4.85 -6.65 26.59
N THR A 339 -4.60 -6.32 25.33
CA THR A 339 -3.77 -7.12 24.40
C THR A 339 -2.28 -6.76 24.45
N LEU A 340 -1.39 -7.69 24.07
CA LEU A 340 0.06 -7.43 24.03
C LEU A 340 0.43 -6.69 22.74
N ALA A 341 1.08 -5.54 22.87
CA ALA A 341 1.74 -4.86 21.77
C ALA A 341 3.25 -5.13 21.85
N THR A 342 3.84 -5.56 20.74
CA THR A 342 5.29 -5.71 20.61
C THR A 342 5.78 -5.04 19.33
N SER A 343 7.03 -4.60 19.31
CA SER A 343 7.68 -4.06 18.12
C SER A 343 9.18 -4.28 18.18
N VAL A 344 9.78 -4.76 17.09
CA VAL A 344 11.23 -4.64 16.88
C VAL A 344 11.56 -3.17 16.60
N ARG A 345 12.61 -2.66 17.25
CA ARG A 345 13.12 -1.30 17.08
C ARG A 345 14.52 -1.27 16.50
N GLU A 346 15.30 -2.33 16.65
CA GLU A 346 16.66 -2.44 16.12
C GLU A 346 17.06 -3.91 15.99
N VAL A 347 17.76 -4.27 14.91
CA VAL A 347 18.39 -5.59 14.76
C VAL A 347 19.80 -5.40 14.22
N THR A 348 20.80 -5.88 14.95
CA THR A 348 22.22 -5.69 14.62
C THR A 348 23.04 -6.94 14.88
N TRP A 349 24.16 -7.07 14.18
CA TRP A 349 25.15 -8.12 14.43
C TRP A 349 26.22 -7.55 15.37
N ILE A 350 26.45 -8.22 16.50
CA ILE A 350 27.48 -7.84 17.49
C ILE A 350 28.31 -9.09 17.78
N ASP A 351 29.60 -9.07 17.41
CA ASP A 351 30.53 -10.20 17.59
C ASP A 351 30.00 -11.53 17.01
N GLY A 352 29.18 -11.45 15.96
CA GLY A 352 28.52 -12.58 15.32
C GLY A 352 27.31 -13.15 16.08
N GLU A 353 26.86 -12.52 17.14
CA GLU A 353 25.53 -12.72 17.72
C GLU A 353 24.52 -11.77 17.07
N LEU A 354 23.27 -12.21 16.97
CA LEU A 354 22.17 -11.37 16.50
C LEU A 354 21.52 -10.68 17.71
N ALA A 355 21.74 -9.37 17.85
CA ALA A 355 21.14 -8.53 18.87
C ALA A 355 19.82 -7.94 18.35
N ILE A 356 18.77 -8.01 19.17
CA ILE A 356 17.43 -7.52 18.82
C ILE A 356 16.95 -6.65 19.97
N ARG A 357 16.63 -5.38 19.66
CA ARG A 357 16.03 -4.43 20.60
C ARG A 357 14.60 -4.12 20.17
N GLY A 358 13.72 -3.93 21.14
CA GLY A 358 12.31 -3.70 20.88
C GLY A 358 11.54 -3.19 22.09
N THR A 359 10.23 -3.00 21.91
CA THR A 359 9.29 -2.67 23.00
C THR A 359 8.25 -3.76 23.16
N ALA A 360 7.78 -3.96 24.40
CA ALA A 360 6.70 -4.88 24.74
C ALA A 360 5.86 -4.34 25.90
N GLU A 361 4.56 -4.15 25.66
CA GLU A 361 3.62 -3.55 26.63
C GLU A 361 2.20 -4.11 26.46
N ILE A 362 1.38 -4.03 27.50
CA ILE A 362 -0.03 -4.42 27.42
C ILE A 362 -0.85 -3.17 27.16
N ARG A 363 -1.59 -3.14 26.04
CA ARG A 363 -2.46 -2.02 25.69
C ARG A 363 -3.43 -1.73 26.82
N HIS A 364 -3.67 -0.44 27.05
CA HIS A 364 -4.59 0.08 28.07
C HIS A 364 -4.23 -0.27 29.52
N LEU A 365 -3.01 -0.79 29.79
CA LEU A 365 -2.55 -1.10 31.13
C LEU A 365 -1.27 -0.34 31.47
N GLN A 366 -1.41 0.77 32.22
CA GLN A 366 -0.26 1.43 32.85
C GLN A 366 0.26 0.55 33.99
N SER A 367 1.41 -0.09 33.77
CA SER A 367 2.04 -0.94 34.78
C SER A 367 3.50 -0.58 34.98
N LYS A 368 3.80 0.01 36.14
CA LYS A 368 5.16 0.37 36.57
C LYS A 368 6.07 -0.84 36.80
N GLN A 369 5.50 -2.03 37.04
CA GLN A 369 6.25 -3.27 37.26
C GLN A 369 5.71 -4.40 36.38
N SER A 370 6.57 -4.94 35.52
CA SER A 370 6.24 -6.07 34.67
C SER A 370 7.37 -7.09 34.61
N ALA A 371 7.04 -8.33 34.23
CA ALA A 371 8.01 -9.39 33.98
C ALA A 371 7.89 -9.86 32.53
N LEU A 372 8.99 -9.73 31.79
CA LEU A 372 9.08 -10.06 30.37
C LEU A 372 9.91 -11.34 30.17
N ARG A 373 9.43 -12.23 29.31
CA ARG A 373 10.16 -13.42 28.84
C ARG A 373 10.09 -13.51 27.34
N ILE A 374 11.23 -13.79 26.72
CA ILE A 374 11.35 -13.95 25.27
C ILE A 374 12.07 -15.28 24.99
N GLY A 375 11.64 -15.98 23.95
CA GLY A 375 12.31 -17.19 23.48
C GLY A 375 12.24 -17.33 21.96
N LEU A 376 13.28 -17.93 21.37
CA LEU A 376 13.34 -18.24 19.95
C LEU A 376 12.74 -19.63 19.70
N VAL A 377 11.69 -19.69 18.88
CA VAL A 377 11.02 -20.93 18.51
C VAL A 377 11.65 -21.47 17.23
N ILE A 378 12.29 -22.64 17.33
CA ILE A 378 12.94 -23.35 16.23
C ILE A 378 12.27 -24.70 16.06
N ALA A 379 11.66 -24.96 14.89
CA ALA A 379 10.95 -26.20 14.60
C ALA A 379 10.00 -26.64 15.74
N GLY A 380 9.24 -25.69 16.29
CA GLY A 380 8.28 -25.90 17.38
C GLY A 380 8.86 -25.92 18.80
N ARG A 381 10.19 -25.93 18.97
CA ARG A 381 10.86 -25.91 20.28
C ARG A 381 11.22 -24.49 20.68
N ASN A 382 10.82 -24.08 21.88
CA ASN A 382 11.11 -22.75 22.41
C ASN A 382 12.43 -22.72 23.20
N HIS A 383 13.38 -21.93 22.72
CA HIS A 383 14.67 -21.68 23.36
C HIS A 383 14.66 -20.34 24.07
N ARG A 384 14.61 -20.36 25.41
CA ARG A 384 14.57 -19.14 26.23
C ARG A 384 15.82 -18.30 26.03
N LEU A 385 15.63 -16.99 25.86
CA LEU A 385 16.70 -16.01 25.72
C LEU A 385 16.85 -15.19 27.01
N PRO A 386 18.08 -14.80 27.41
CA PRO A 386 18.29 -13.76 28.40
C PRO A 386 17.71 -12.44 27.89
N VAL A 387 16.94 -11.74 28.73
CA VAL A 387 16.29 -10.47 28.39
C VAL A 387 16.88 -9.37 29.26
N ARG A 388 17.48 -8.36 28.64
CA ARG A 388 17.86 -7.10 29.30
C ARG A 388 16.72 -6.11 29.10
N ARG A 389 16.26 -5.44 30.16
CA ARG A 389 15.19 -4.41 30.06
C ARG A 389 15.77 -3.01 30.22
N PHE A 390 15.14 -2.04 29.59
CA PHE A 390 15.48 -0.62 29.70
C PHE A 390 14.24 0.26 29.51
N THR A 391 14.33 1.52 29.92
CA THR A 391 13.26 2.51 29.72
C THR A 391 13.22 2.93 28.26
N ALA A 392 12.02 3.00 27.68
CA ALA A 392 11.77 3.47 26.33
C ALA A 392 10.38 4.11 26.25
N THR A 393 10.13 4.86 25.19
CA THR A 393 8.83 5.47 24.91
C THR A 393 7.77 4.40 24.62
N ASP A 394 6.66 4.46 25.36
CA ASP A 394 5.52 3.55 25.23
C ASP A 394 4.49 4.03 24.19
N LEU A 395 3.37 3.31 24.05
CA LEU A 395 2.31 3.68 23.11
C LEU A 395 1.60 5.01 23.42
N ARG A 396 1.82 5.58 24.61
CA ARG A 396 1.25 6.87 25.06
C ARG A 396 2.26 8.02 24.97
N GLY A 397 3.47 7.76 24.48
CA GLY A 397 4.53 8.78 24.42
C GLY A 397 5.27 8.98 25.74
N GLU A 398 5.06 8.10 26.73
CA GLU A 398 5.70 8.22 28.05
C GLU A 398 6.93 7.32 28.18
N GLU A 399 7.95 7.76 28.91
CA GLU A 399 9.14 6.96 29.21
C GLU A 399 8.85 5.91 30.29
N ASN A 400 8.69 4.65 29.87
CA ASN A 400 8.33 3.54 30.75
C ASN A 400 9.24 2.32 30.55
N LEU A 401 9.25 1.37 31.49
CA LEU A 401 10.05 0.13 31.40
C LEU A 401 9.46 -0.86 30.38
N VAL A 402 9.34 -0.47 29.12
CA VAL A 402 8.77 -1.26 28.01
C VAL A 402 9.84 -1.79 27.07
N GLY A 403 11.06 -1.24 27.12
CA GLY A 403 12.20 -1.63 26.28
C GLY A 403 12.82 -2.97 26.66
N PHE A 404 13.30 -3.71 25.66
CA PHE A 404 14.04 -4.96 25.84
C PHE A 404 15.17 -5.12 24.82
N GLU A 405 16.18 -5.90 25.20
CA GLU A 405 17.23 -6.42 24.33
C GLU A 405 17.41 -7.93 24.58
N VAL A 406 17.53 -8.70 23.49
CA VAL A 406 17.92 -10.10 23.50
C VAL A 406 19.06 -10.33 22.52
N ARG A 407 19.92 -11.30 22.83
CA ARG A 407 21.00 -11.74 21.92
C ARG A 407 20.85 -13.22 21.59
N VAL A 408 21.00 -13.55 20.32
CA VAL A 408 20.95 -14.93 19.83
C VAL A 408 22.35 -15.35 19.43
N SER A 409 22.93 -16.29 20.16
CA SER A 409 24.29 -16.76 19.92
C SER A 409 24.41 -17.56 18.62
N ARG A 410 25.60 -17.57 18.02
CA ARG A 410 25.92 -18.40 16.83
C ARG A 410 25.49 -19.85 17.00
N ARG A 411 25.72 -20.44 18.18
CA ARG A 411 25.35 -21.83 18.50
C ARG A 411 23.85 -22.07 18.41
N LEU A 412 23.02 -21.09 18.78
CA LEU A 412 21.57 -21.20 18.68
C LEU A 412 21.09 -20.90 17.26
N LEU A 413 21.69 -19.93 16.58
CA LEU A 413 21.42 -19.62 15.17
C LEU A 413 21.70 -20.82 14.25
N ALA A 414 22.77 -21.58 14.51
CA ALA A 414 23.10 -22.80 13.76
C ALA A 414 22.00 -23.88 13.81
N LYS A 415 21.12 -23.83 14.82
CA LYS A 415 19.97 -24.75 14.93
C LYS A 415 18.78 -24.34 14.09
N CYS A 416 18.74 -23.10 13.58
CA CYS A 416 17.64 -22.62 12.76
C CYS A 416 17.53 -23.45 11.47
N THR A 417 16.37 -23.37 10.83
CA THR A 417 16.07 -24.10 9.59
C THR A 417 15.87 -23.12 8.43
N ALA A 418 15.70 -23.65 7.21
CA ALA A 418 15.25 -22.85 6.07
C ALA A 418 13.86 -22.23 6.31
N GLY A 419 13.00 -22.91 7.09
CA GLY A 419 11.74 -22.35 7.57
C GLY A 419 11.94 -21.26 8.63
N PRO A 420 10.97 -20.33 8.79
CA PRO A 420 11.10 -19.19 9.69
C PRO A 420 11.10 -19.60 11.17
N SER A 421 12.17 -19.27 11.89
CA SER A 421 12.22 -19.29 13.36
C SER A 421 11.69 -17.95 13.91
N HIS A 422 10.70 -17.97 14.79
CA HIS A 422 10.03 -16.76 15.31
C HIS A 422 10.27 -16.58 16.81
N PHE A 423 9.98 -15.39 17.35
CA PHE A 423 10.19 -15.07 18.75
C PHE A 423 8.87 -15.04 19.51
N ASP A 424 8.77 -15.85 20.57
CA ASP A 424 7.65 -15.91 21.50
C ASP A 424 7.85 -14.88 22.62
N VAL A 425 6.93 -13.94 22.77
CA VAL A 425 6.98 -12.88 23.80
C VAL A 425 5.89 -13.11 24.83
N ARG A 426 6.25 -13.10 26.11
CA ARG A 426 5.32 -13.25 27.23
C ARG A 426 5.54 -12.13 28.23
N LEU A 427 4.49 -11.36 28.50
CA LEU A 427 4.51 -10.25 29.43
C LEU A 427 3.50 -10.48 30.56
N ARG A 428 3.94 -10.26 31.79
CA ARG A 428 3.08 -10.22 32.98
C ARG A 428 3.16 -8.83 33.60
N ALA A 429 2.00 -8.20 33.80
CA ALA A 429 1.85 -6.92 34.47
C ALA A 429 0.77 -7.08 35.55
N GLY A 430 1.17 -7.06 36.82
CA GLY A 430 0.29 -7.43 37.93
C GLY A 430 -0.35 -8.83 37.77
N ALA A 431 -1.69 -8.85 37.74
CA ALA A 431 -2.50 -10.05 37.53
C ALA A 431 -2.69 -10.43 36.05
N VAL A 432 -2.37 -9.53 35.12
CA VAL A 432 -2.57 -9.72 33.68
C VAL A 432 -1.36 -10.44 33.08
N ARG A 433 -1.63 -11.47 32.26
CA ARG A 433 -0.62 -12.21 31.51
C ARG A 433 -1.01 -12.26 30.05
N ARG A 434 -0.09 -11.89 29.16
CA ARG A 434 -0.27 -11.97 27.72
C ARG A 434 0.91 -12.61 27.03
N ARG A 435 0.62 -13.16 25.86
CA ARG A 435 1.53 -13.84 24.98
C ARG A 435 1.20 -13.47 23.54
N ASP A 436 2.22 -13.13 22.77
CA ASP A 436 2.12 -12.96 21.31
C ASP A 436 3.51 -13.19 20.69
N ASN A 437 3.58 -13.26 19.36
CA ASN A 437 4.83 -13.21 18.64
C ASN A 437 5.42 -11.80 18.67
N LEU A 438 6.75 -11.72 18.60
CA LEU A 438 7.44 -10.46 18.37
C LEU A 438 7.09 -9.95 16.97
N ARG A 439 6.34 -8.85 16.91
CA ARG A 439 5.96 -8.22 15.64
C ARG A 439 7.16 -7.49 15.04
N GLY A 440 7.23 -7.54 13.71
CA GLY A 440 8.25 -6.89 12.91
C GLY A 440 8.06 -5.38 12.80
N GLN A 441 8.65 -4.79 11.77
CA GLN A 441 8.72 -3.34 11.59
C GLN A 441 7.34 -2.70 11.43
N LYS A 442 7.16 -1.55 12.07
CA LYS A 442 6.14 -0.55 11.72
C LYS A 442 6.74 0.48 10.76
N ALA A 443 5.91 1.32 10.14
CA ALA A 443 6.41 2.49 9.40
C ALA A 443 7.42 3.27 10.26
N GLY A 444 8.58 3.62 9.69
CA GLY A 444 9.65 4.37 10.38
C GLY A 444 10.64 3.52 11.17
N SER A 445 10.47 2.19 11.25
CA SER A 445 11.44 1.29 11.89
C SER A 445 12.67 1.05 10.98
N PRO A 446 13.89 0.82 11.54
CA PRO A 446 15.10 0.49 10.76
C PRO A 446 14.83 -0.62 9.76
N GLY A 447 15.43 -0.58 8.56
CA GLY A 447 15.41 -1.71 7.63
C GLY A 447 16.08 -2.96 8.23
N TRP A 448 15.77 -4.15 7.71
CA TRP A 448 16.41 -5.38 8.24
C TRP A 448 17.91 -5.37 7.93
N PRO A 449 18.77 -5.79 8.87
CA PRO A 449 20.20 -5.86 8.60
C PRO A 449 20.50 -6.89 7.50
N PRO A 450 21.65 -6.77 6.83
CA PRO A 450 22.17 -7.87 6.02
C PRO A 450 22.18 -9.16 6.85
N GLY A 451 22.02 -10.29 6.17
CA GLY A 451 22.36 -11.56 6.78
C GLY A 451 23.86 -11.67 7.06
N ALA A 452 24.25 -12.73 7.77
CA ALA A 452 25.66 -12.98 8.06
C ALA A 452 25.98 -14.48 7.95
N TRP A 453 27.22 -14.76 7.55
CA TRP A 453 27.80 -16.10 7.62
C TRP A 453 28.11 -16.44 9.08
N ILE A 454 27.59 -17.57 9.54
CA ILE A 454 27.97 -18.13 10.85
C ILE A 454 29.09 -19.17 10.73
N ASP A 455 29.26 -19.73 9.53
CA ASP A 455 30.34 -20.60 9.05
C ASP A 455 30.41 -20.52 7.51
N ASP A 456 31.29 -21.30 6.88
CA ASP A 456 31.56 -21.27 5.43
C ASP A 456 30.36 -21.64 4.54
N THR A 457 29.34 -22.27 5.10
CA THR A 457 28.19 -22.83 4.37
C THR A 457 26.84 -22.33 4.86
N ASN A 458 26.75 -21.71 6.04
CA ASN A 458 25.47 -21.33 6.64
C ASN A 458 25.31 -19.82 6.73
N TRP A 459 24.35 -19.32 5.96
CA TRP A 459 23.90 -17.94 5.99
C TRP A 459 22.68 -17.78 6.90
N ILE A 460 22.70 -16.78 7.77
CA ILE A 460 21.56 -16.41 8.60
C ILE A 460 20.93 -15.14 8.03
N GLN A 461 19.64 -15.23 7.68
CA GLN A 461 18.87 -14.11 7.14
C GLN A 461 17.76 -13.69 8.14
N PRO A 462 17.92 -12.56 8.84
CA PRO A 462 16.81 -11.88 9.51
C PRO A 462 15.81 -11.32 8.49
N GLY A 463 14.53 -11.25 8.84
CA GLY A 463 13.54 -10.63 7.99
C GLY A 463 12.09 -10.90 8.41
N PRO A 464 11.12 -10.61 7.52
CA PRO A 464 9.71 -10.81 7.83
C PRO A 464 9.34 -12.30 7.89
N GLY A 465 8.46 -12.64 8.83
CA GLY A 465 7.77 -13.92 8.98
C GLY A 465 6.29 -13.82 8.59
N LYS A 466 5.49 -14.82 8.96
CA LYS A 466 4.04 -14.80 8.76
C LYS A 466 3.37 -13.71 9.60
N ASP A 467 2.29 -13.13 9.11
CA ASP A 467 1.44 -12.14 9.82
C ASP A 467 2.22 -10.96 10.41
N GLY A 468 3.27 -10.52 9.69
CA GLY A 468 4.13 -9.40 10.09
C GLY A 468 5.05 -9.70 11.28
N ALA A 469 5.22 -10.95 11.71
CA ALA A 469 6.16 -11.30 12.77
C ALA A 469 7.62 -11.16 12.34
N PHE A 470 8.52 -10.92 13.29
CA PHE A 470 9.96 -10.98 13.04
C PHE A 470 10.46 -12.44 13.05
N ALA A 471 11.28 -12.81 12.08
CA ALA A 471 11.82 -14.16 11.94
C ALA A 471 13.28 -14.20 11.48
N VAL A 472 13.91 -15.35 11.74
CA VAL A 472 15.27 -15.67 11.30
C VAL A 472 15.26 -17.00 10.53
N ARG A 473 15.97 -17.05 9.41
CA ARG A 473 16.12 -18.25 8.56
C ARG A 473 17.59 -18.63 8.43
N ARG A 474 17.90 -19.93 8.46
CA ARG A 474 19.22 -20.46 8.11
C ARG A 474 19.16 -21.07 6.72
N LEU A 475 20.01 -20.59 5.83
CA LEU A 475 20.15 -21.06 4.46
C LEU A 475 21.51 -21.74 4.33
N SER A 476 21.51 -23.02 3.97
CA SER A 476 22.73 -23.81 3.77
C SER A 476 23.13 -23.79 2.31
N ASP A 477 24.37 -23.37 2.05
CA ASP A 477 24.99 -23.10 0.75
C ASP A 477 24.04 -22.43 -0.26
N PRO A 478 23.49 -21.25 0.06
CA PRO A 478 22.50 -20.60 -0.79
C PRO A 478 23.08 -20.19 -2.14
N CYS A 479 22.20 -20.21 -3.16
CA CYS A 479 22.45 -19.50 -4.41
C CYS A 479 22.59 -18.00 -4.14
N ARG A 480 23.71 -17.40 -4.53
CA ARG A 480 24.08 -16.04 -4.10
C ARG A 480 24.91 -15.29 -5.12
N LEU A 481 24.85 -13.96 -5.07
CA LEU A 481 25.82 -13.08 -5.72
C LEU A 481 27.06 -12.89 -4.85
N THR A 482 28.23 -12.97 -5.49
CA THR A 482 29.57 -12.81 -4.90
C THR A 482 30.23 -11.51 -5.33
N SER A 483 29.90 -10.99 -6.50
CA SER A 483 30.24 -9.63 -6.94
C SER A 483 29.36 -9.20 -8.12
N ILE A 484 29.34 -7.91 -8.40
CA ILE A 484 28.67 -7.33 -9.56
C ILE A 484 29.63 -6.35 -10.21
N GLU A 485 29.72 -6.41 -11.53
CA GLU A 485 30.48 -5.46 -12.34
C GLU A 485 29.51 -4.67 -13.23
N GLN A 486 29.73 -3.36 -13.32
CA GLN A 486 28.99 -2.49 -14.22
C GLN A 486 29.85 -2.18 -15.44
N THR A 487 29.29 -2.46 -16.62
CA THR A 487 29.86 -2.05 -17.91
C THR A 487 28.94 -1.00 -18.55
N PRO A 488 29.38 -0.29 -19.61
CA PRO A 488 28.52 0.67 -20.31
C PRO A 488 27.25 0.06 -20.91
N GLU A 489 27.22 -1.23 -21.21
CA GLU A 489 26.10 -1.87 -21.92
C GLU A 489 25.37 -2.94 -21.11
N ALA A 490 25.95 -3.37 -19.98
CA ALA A 490 25.40 -4.45 -19.17
C ALA A 490 25.80 -4.39 -17.69
N LEU A 491 24.97 -5.00 -16.85
CA LEU A 491 25.30 -5.42 -15.50
C LEU A 491 25.77 -6.88 -15.53
N VAL A 492 26.99 -7.16 -15.08
CA VAL A 492 27.57 -8.50 -15.04
C VAL A 492 27.49 -9.03 -13.61
N LEU A 493 26.75 -10.12 -13.44
CA LEU A 493 26.50 -10.76 -12.16
C LEU A 493 27.46 -11.93 -11.99
N HIS A 494 28.26 -11.91 -10.92
CA HIS A 494 29.03 -13.07 -10.50
C HIS A 494 28.41 -13.67 -9.25
N GLY A 495 28.31 -14.99 -9.20
CA GLY A 495 27.70 -15.67 -8.08
C GLY A 495 28.12 -17.11 -7.93
N ARG A 496 27.55 -17.75 -6.92
CA ARG A 496 27.70 -19.17 -6.64
C ARG A 496 26.33 -19.82 -6.51
N SER A 497 26.17 -20.96 -7.16
CA SER A 497 24.98 -21.78 -7.17
C SER A 497 25.06 -22.89 -6.13
N ALA A 498 23.92 -23.24 -5.55
CA ALA A 498 23.74 -24.46 -4.74
C ALA A 498 23.67 -25.73 -5.60
N PHE A 499 23.53 -25.57 -6.92
CA PHE A 499 23.35 -26.62 -7.92
C PHE A 499 24.56 -26.69 -8.86
N GLU A 500 24.87 -27.89 -9.35
CA GLU A 500 25.97 -28.13 -10.30
C GLU A 500 25.62 -27.71 -11.73
N GLU A 501 24.34 -27.81 -12.13
CA GLU A 501 23.83 -27.35 -13.43
C GLU A 501 22.77 -26.27 -13.25
N PRO A 502 23.15 -25.04 -12.84
CA PRO A 502 22.21 -23.96 -12.62
C PRO A 502 21.64 -23.39 -13.92
N LYS A 503 20.39 -22.93 -13.84
CA LYS A 503 19.77 -22.01 -14.80
C LYS A 503 19.22 -20.80 -14.06
N LEU A 504 19.62 -19.60 -14.48
CA LEU A 504 19.16 -18.36 -13.87
C LEU A 504 17.97 -17.81 -14.67
N PHE A 505 16.95 -17.38 -13.94
CA PHE A 505 15.75 -16.76 -14.49
C PHE A 505 15.53 -15.40 -13.86
N VAL A 506 15.01 -14.46 -14.65
CA VAL A 506 14.54 -13.15 -14.19
C VAL A 506 13.06 -12.99 -14.52
N SER A 507 12.25 -12.55 -13.56
CA SER A 507 10.81 -12.38 -13.79
C SER A 507 10.52 -11.27 -14.79
N ARG A 508 9.54 -11.50 -15.67
CA ARG A 508 8.98 -10.52 -16.62
C ARG A 508 7.61 -10.05 -16.14
N PRO A 509 7.51 -8.87 -15.52
CA PRO A 509 6.28 -8.42 -14.89
C PRO A 509 5.13 -8.16 -15.87
N LEU A 510 5.41 -7.80 -17.14
CA LEU A 510 4.40 -7.55 -18.17
C LEU A 510 3.74 -8.83 -18.73
N SER A 511 4.52 -9.89 -18.94
CA SER A 511 4.04 -11.11 -19.61
C SER A 511 3.63 -12.21 -18.64
N GLY A 512 3.71 -11.97 -17.32
CA GLY A 512 3.45 -12.96 -16.28
C GLY A 512 4.41 -14.16 -16.29
N GLY A 513 5.59 -14.00 -16.89
CA GLY A 513 6.54 -15.08 -17.15
C GLY A 513 7.92 -14.85 -16.57
N GLU A 514 8.89 -15.68 -16.97
CA GLU A 514 10.29 -15.55 -16.60
C GLU A 514 11.16 -15.71 -17.85
N GLU A 515 12.27 -14.99 -17.87
CA GLU A 515 13.29 -15.08 -18.91
C GLU A 515 14.50 -15.83 -18.40
N ALA A 516 14.94 -16.84 -19.15
CA ALA A 516 16.20 -17.52 -18.87
C ALA A 516 17.37 -16.62 -19.28
N LEU A 517 18.28 -16.36 -18.35
CA LEU A 517 19.51 -15.64 -18.61
C LEU A 517 20.62 -16.62 -18.97
N PRO A 518 21.39 -16.36 -20.05
CA PRO A 518 22.60 -17.13 -20.35
C PRO A 518 23.58 -17.09 -19.17
N LEU A 519 24.12 -18.26 -18.82
CA LEU A 519 25.10 -18.44 -17.75
C LEU A 519 26.39 -19.06 -18.29
N GLU A 520 27.52 -18.49 -17.91
CA GLU A 520 28.80 -19.17 -17.94
C GLU A 520 29.03 -19.79 -16.57
N VAL A 521 29.22 -21.12 -16.51
CA VAL A 521 29.35 -21.87 -15.25
C VAL A 521 30.70 -22.55 -15.19
N SER A 522 31.42 -22.35 -14.08
CA SER A 522 32.67 -23.05 -13.74
C SER A 522 32.51 -23.70 -12.37
N GLY A 523 32.23 -25.01 -12.36
CA GLY A 523 31.88 -25.72 -11.12
C GLY A 523 30.54 -25.23 -10.58
N ARG A 524 30.55 -24.55 -9.42
CA ARG A 524 29.35 -23.91 -8.84
C ARG A 524 29.32 -22.41 -9.02
N ASP A 525 30.41 -21.81 -9.50
CA ASP A 525 30.47 -20.38 -9.70
C ASP A 525 29.89 -20.05 -11.09
N PHE A 526 29.13 -18.96 -11.18
CA PHE A 526 28.46 -18.55 -12.40
C PHE A 526 28.68 -17.07 -12.71
N THR A 527 28.65 -16.75 -14.00
CA THR A 527 28.61 -15.38 -14.52
C THR A 527 27.39 -15.21 -15.42
N ALA A 528 26.61 -14.15 -15.20
CA ALA A 528 25.43 -13.80 -16.01
C ALA A 528 25.54 -12.35 -16.51
N ARG A 529 25.26 -12.11 -17.79
CA ARG A 529 25.29 -10.77 -18.37
C ARG A 529 23.86 -10.25 -18.59
N LEU A 530 23.52 -9.12 -17.98
CA LEU A 530 22.24 -8.43 -18.10
C LEU A 530 22.39 -7.20 -19.00
N PRO A 531 22.02 -7.28 -20.29
CA PRO A 531 22.08 -6.12 -21.18
C PRO A 531 21.05 -5.07 -20.77
N ILE A 532 21.45 -3.80 -20.72
CA ILE A 532 20.61 -2.69 -20.22
C ILE A 532 19.50 -2.33 -21.22
N ALA A 533 19.84 -2.17 -22.50
CA ALA A 533 18.88 -1.73 -23.51
C ALA A 533 17.62 -2.63 -23.64
N PRO A 534 17.71 -3.98 -23.60
CA PRO A 534 16.51 -4.83 -23.58
C PRO A 534 15.65 -4.65 -22.32
N ILE A 535 16.26 -4.43 -21.16
CA ILE A 535 15.54 -4.17 -19.90
C ILE A 535 14.71 -2.88 -20.03
N LEU A 536 15.32 -1.83 -20.60
CA LEU A 536 14.66 -0.54 -20.85
C LEU A 536 13.61 -0.57 -21.96
N LYS A 537 13.58 -1.59 -22.82
CA LYS A 537 12.52 -1.76 -23.85
C LYS A 537 11.27 -2.45 -23.29
N GLU A 538 11.44 -3.28 -22.26
CA GLU A 538 10.37 -3.99 -21.57
C GLU A 538 9.98 -3.25 -20.28
N ILE A 539 9.46 -2.03 -20.43
CA ILE A 539 9.00 -1.18 -19.31
C ILE A 539 7.61 -1.62 -18.90
N ASN A 540 7.37 -1.80 -17.59
CA ASN A 540 6.01 -1.88 -17.08
C ASN A 540 5.47 -0.47 -16.78
N PRO A 541 4.55 0.08 -17.60
CA PRO A 541 3.96 1.40 -17.35
C PRO A 541 2.91 1.39 -16.23
N ASP A 542 2.58 0.23 -15.66
CA ASP A 542 1.49 0.06 -14.69
C ASP A 542 1.85 0.49 -13.25
N ASP A 543 2.80 1.42 -13.05
CA ASP A 543 2.86 2.22 -11.83
C ASP A 543 2.83 3.70 -12.23
N PRO A 544 1.67 4.39 -12.08
CA PRO A 544 1.53 5.76 -12.54
C PRO A 544 2.42 6.77 -11.80
N PHE A 545 3.04 6.38 -10.67
CA PHE A 545 3.89 7.25 -9.86
C PHE A 545 5.34 6.92 -10.06
N SER A 546 5.74 5.73 -9.64
CA SER A 546 7.16 5.37 -9.69
C SER A 546 7.61 5.03 -11.11
N GLN A 547 6.65 4.70 -12.00
CA GLN A 547 6.90 4.02 -13.28
C GLN A 547 7.96 2.92 -13.12
N ARG A 548 7.97 2.25 -11.95
CA ARG A 548 9.04 1.35 -11.53
C ARG A 548 8.64 -0.08 -11.77
N THR A 549 9.44 -0.76 -12.57
CA THR A 549 9.41 -2.19 -12.74
C THR A 549 10.32 -2.86 -11.71
N THR A 550 9.86 -3.91 -11.02
CA THR A 550 10.72 -4.76 -10.18
C THR A 550 10.76 -6.17 -10.75
N ARG A 551 11.97 -6.68 -11.01
CA ARG A 551 12.22 -8.04 -11.46
C ARG A 551 12.98 -8.82 -10.37
N ALA A 552 12.56 -10.05 -10.10
CA ALA A 552 13.18 -10.95 -9.15
C ALA A 552 13.94 -12.07 -9.87
N PHE A 553 14.99 -12.58 -9.23
CA PHE A 553 15.84 -13.64 -9.79
C PHE A 553 15.57 -15.00 -9.14
N ARG A 554 15.53 -16.05 -9.95
CA ARG A 554 15.43 -17.44 -9.49
C ARG A 554 16.50 -18.31 -10.12
N MET A 555 17.13 -19.13 -9.30
CA MET A 555 18.03 -20.18 -9.74
C MET A 555 17.27 -21.51 -9.76
N ARG A 556 17.28 -22.21 -10.89
CA ARG A 556 16.75 -23.57 -11.03
C ARG A 556 17.89 -24.57 -11.18
N GLY A 557 17.79 -25.67 -10.46
CA GLY A 557 18.68 -26.82 -10.59
C GLY A 557 17.96 -28.05 -11.13
N PRO A 558 18.62 -29.22 -11.10
CA PRO A 558 18.04 -30.50 -11.53
C PRO A 558 16.75 -30.84 -10.78
N GLN A 559 15.89 -31.65 -11.42
CA GLN A 559 14.63 -32.15 -10.85
C GLN A 559 13.64 -31.05 -10.40
N GLY A 560 13.74 -29.85 -10.99
CA GLY A 560 12.81 -28.74 -10.69
C GLY A 560 13.04 -28.09 -9.33
N ARG A 561 14.20 -28.30 -8.68
CA ARG A 561 14.54 -27.58 -7.44
C ARG A 561 14.83 -26.12 -7.75
N GLU A 562 14.25 -25.22 -6.96
CA GLU A 562 14.43 -23.77 -7.14
C GLU A 562 14.96 -23.12 -5.86
N GLN A 563 15.77 -22.07 -6.03
CA GLN A 563 16.18 -21.16 -4.96
C GLN A 563 16.13 -19.71 -5.47
N VAL A 564 15.73 -18.78 -4.60
CA VAL A 564 15.86 -17.35 -4.89
C VAL A 564 17.33 -16.94 -4.78
N LEU A 565 17.76 -16.01 -5.62
CA LEU A 565 19.14 -15.50 -5.58
C LEU A 565 19.33 -14.50 -4.42
N LEU A 566 20.28 -14.78 -3.53
CA LEU A 566 20.60 -13.90 -2.40
C LEU A 566 21.71 -12.90 -2.73
N TRP A 567 21.58 -11.69 -2.18
CA TRP A 567 22.62 -10.67 -2.25
C TRP A 567 23.54 -10.80 -1.03
N THR A 568 24.69 -11.46 -1.21
CA THR A 568 25.68 -11.65 -0.12
C THR A 568 26.96 -10.81 -0.29
N ALA A 569 27.04 -10.00 -1.35
CA ALA A 569 28.26 -9.32 -1.75
C ALA A 569 28.14 -7.79 -1.77
N GLY A 570 29.09 -7.08 -1.17
CA GLY A 570 29.08 -5.62 -1.15
C GLY A 570 27.96 -5.01 -0.30
N GLU A 571 28.04 -3.69 -0.11
CA GLU A 571 27.14 -2.92 0.77
C GLU A 571 26.44 -1.77 0.04
N ARG A 572 26.45 -1.81 -1.30
CA ARG A 572 25.92 -0.75 -2.15
C ARG A 572 25.16 -1.37 -3.32
N LEU A 573 24.14 -0.63 -3.78
CA LEU A 573 23.48 -0.90 -5.04
C LEU A 573 24.44 -0.71 -6.22
N VAL A 574 24.09 -1.28 -7.38
CA VAL A 574 24.72 -0.97 -8.66
C VAL A 574 23.65 -0.40 -9.59
N SER A 575 23.94 0.70 -10.28
CA SER A 575 22.94 1.39 -11.10
C SER A 575 23.52 1.90 -12.41
N HIS A 576 22.74 1.80 -13.47
CA HIS A 576 23.05 2.38 -14.77
C HIS A 576 21.89 3.25 -15.23
N ALA A 577 22.17 4.50 -15.63
CA ALA A 577 21.18 5.41 -16.17
C ALA A 577 21.38 5.59 -17.68
N GLU A 578 20.30 5.47 -18.45
CA GLU A 578 20.27 5.63 -19.91
C GLU A 578 18.88 6.11 -20.34
N GLY A 579 18.82 7.11 -21.23
CA GLY A 579 17.56 7.58 -21.84
C GLY A 579 16.51 8.11 -20.84
N GLY A 580 16.95 8.83 -19.79
CA GLY A 580 16.04 9.39 -18.77
C GLY A 580 15.53 8.36 -17.75
N ARG A 581 16.05 7.13 -17.79
CA ARG A 581 15.67 6.04 -16.91
C ARG A 581 16.89 5.43 -16.23
N VAL A 582 16.66 4.73 -15.13
CA VAL A 582 17.71 4.07 -14.36
C VAL A 582 17.35 2.61 -14.12
N VAL A 583 18.30 1.73 -14.38
CA VAL A 583 18.29 0.31 -14.03
C VAL A 583 19.14 0.14 -12.78
N MET A 584 18.54 -0.34 -11.70
CA MET A 584 19.19 -0.50 -10.39
C MET A 584 19.14 -1.95 -9.93
N LEU A 585 20.29 -2.55 -9.68
CA LEU A 585 20.39 -3.81 -8.96
C LEU A 585 20.54 -3.51 -7.46
N THR A 586 19.61 -4.01 -6.65
CA THR A 586 19.60 -3.87 -5.18
C THR A 586 19.13 -5.18 -4.53
N ARG A 587 18.96 -5.16 -3.21
CA ARG A 587 18.34 -6.22 -2.43
C ARG A 587 16.95 -5.85 -1.92
N SER A 588 16.11 -6.85 -1.77
CA SER A 588 14.88 -6.76 -0.98
C SER A 588 15.17 -6.71 0.52
N THR A 589 14.14 -6.40 1.30
CA THR A 589 14.13 -6.52 2.77
C THR A 589 14.44 -7.94 3.27
N GLY A 590 14.23 -8.96 2.43
CA GLY A 590 14.59 -10.36 2.73
C GLY A 590 16.00 -10.76 2.30
N GLY A 591 16.82 -9.84 1.79
CA GLY A 591 18.17 -10.11 1.31
C GLY A 591 18.25 -10.72 -0.10
N TYR A 592 17.15 -10.78 -0.83
CA TYR A 592 17.10 -11.31 -2.21
C TYR A 592 17.47 -10.25 -3.23
N VAL A 593 18.10 -10.64 -4.34
CA VAL A 593 18.45 -9.75 -5.45
C VAL A 593 17.19 -9.28 -6.18
N ASN A 594 17.07 -7.97 -6.35
CA ASN A 594 16.05 -7.31 -7.13
C ASN A 594 16.70 -6.44 -8.21
N LEU A 595 16.13 -6.47 -9.41
CA LEU A 595 16.42 -5.54 -10.49
C LEU A 595 15.25 -4.57 -10.60
N HIS A 596 15.51 -3.30 -10.34
CA HIS A 596 14.56 -2.23 -10.55
C HIS A 596 14.88 -1.49 -11.82
N GLU A 597 13.83 -0.98 -12.45
CA GLU A 597 13.90 -0.12 -13.61
C GLU A 597 12.87 0.98 -13.33
N SER A 598 13.24 2.25 -13.44
CA SER A 598 12.35 3.41 -13.19
C SER A 598 12.83 4.64 -13.96
N PRO A 599 12.03 5.72 -14.08
CA PRO A 599 12.55 7.04 -14.41
C PRO A 599 13.65 7.43 -13.42
N ILE A 600 14.51 8.36 -13.84
CA ILE A 600 15.50 8.95 -12.94
C ILE A 600 14.77 9.61 -11.77
N ARG A 601 15.02 9.11 -10.56
CA ARG A 601 14.56 9.69 -9.29
C ARG A 601 15.70 9.59 -8.30
N MET A 602 16.13 10.74 -7.76
CA MET A 602 17.25 10.80 -6.83
C MET A 602 17.09 9.82 -5.67
N THR A 603 18.16 9.07 -5.42
CA THR A 603 18.18 7.98 -4.45
C THR A 603 19.30 8.20 -3.46
N ALA A 604 18.99 8.25 -2.17
CA ALA A 604 19.95 8.33 -1.09
C ALA A 604 20.55 6.95 -0.80
N THR A 605 21.88 6.88 -0.82
CA THR A 605 22.67 5.68 -0.51
C THR A 605 23.52 5.82 0.75
N ALA A 606 23.68 7.05 1.26
CA ALA A 606 24.33 7.34 2.54
C ALA A 606 23.72 8.58 3.19
N ALA A 607 23.67 8.58 4.52
CA ALA A 607 23.40 9.75 5.35
C ALA A 607 24.37 9.73 6.53
N VAL A 608 25.05 10.85 6.79
CA VAL A 608 26.05 10.99 7.86
C VAL A 608 25.98 12.39 8.46
N VAL A 609 26.46 12.52 9.71
CA VAL A 609 26.70 13.82 10.34
C VAL A 609 28.18 14.16 10.24
N ALA A 610 28.49 15.36 9.76
CA ALA A 610 29.85 15.89 9.67
C ALA A 610 29.90 17.25 10.37
N GLY A 611 30.31 17.27 11.64
CA GLY A 611 30.26 18.49 12.45
C GLY A 611 28.83 18.92 12.73
N ASN A 612 28.45 20.14 12.31
CA ASN A 612 27.09 20.68 12.38
C ASN A 612 26.25 20.39 11.12
N MET A 613 26.80 19.69 10.13
CA MET A 613 26.13 19.41 8.86
C MET A 613 25.48 18.03 8.86
N LEU A 614 24.23 17.96 8.39
CA LEU A 614 23.63 16.72 7.92
C LEU A 614 23.98 16.55 6.43
N VAL A 615 24.59 15.43 6.07
CA VAL A 615 25.07 15.16 4.72
C VAL A 615 24.44 13.90 4.18
N VAL A 616 23.69 14.02 3.08
CA VAL A 616 23.08 12.91 2.34
C VAL A 616 23.78 12.78 0.99
N ARG A 617 23.97 11.54 0.52
CA ARG A 617 24.65 11.24 -0.75
C ARG A 617 23.91 10.22 -1.57
N GLY A 618 24.09 10.26 -2.87
CA GLY A 618 23.52 9.32 -3.82
C GLY A 618 24.18 9.36 -5.19
N PRO A 619 23.92 8.38 -6.06
CA PRO A 619 24.33 8.42 -7.46
C PRO A 619 23.69 9.62 -8.17
N ASP A 620 24.50 10.30 -9.01
CA ASP A 620 24.08 11.46 -9.78
C ASP A 620 23.64 11.06 -11.19
N TRP A 621 22.48 11.56 -11.60
CA TRP A 621 21.82 11.17 -12.85
C TRP A 621 21.22 12.35 -13.62
N ASP A 622 20.94 13.44 -12.93
CA ASP A 622 20.27 14.61 -13.48
C ASP A 622 20.61 15.86 -12.65
N GLU A 623 20.44 17.03 -13.24
CA GLU A 623 20.69 18.30 -12.57
C GLU A 623 19.48 18.70 -11.71
N VAL A 624 19.66 18.66 -10.39
CA VAL A 624 18.61 18.95 -9.41
C VAL A 624 19.13 19.83 -8.27
N GLU A 625 18.23 20.57 -7.66
CA GLU A 625 18.45 21.22 -6.36
C GLU A 625 17.85 20.38 -5.24
N PHE A 626 18.52 20.32 -4.09
CA PHE A 626 18.03 19.57 -2.94
C PHE A 626 17.50 20.52 -1.88
N SER A 627 16.37 20.19 -1.26
CA SER A 627 15.84 20.90 -0.11
C SER A 627 15.26 19.92 0.91
N TRP A 628 15.34 20.28 2.19
CA TRP A 628 14.51 19.63 3.20
C TRP A 628 13.19 20.38 3.27
N ARG A 629 12.09 19.66 3.03
CA ARG A 629 10.73 20.19 2.99
C ARG A 629 9.95 19.84 4.23
N ARG A 630 9.25 20.81 4.82
CA ARG A 630 8.27 20.62 5.89
C ARG A 630 6.93 21.18 5.46
N TYR A 631 5.89 20.35 5.49
CA TYR A 631 4.52 20.77 5.23
C TYR A 631 3.93 21.46 6.47
N LEU A 632 3.09 22.47 6.24
CA LEU A 632 2.34 23.11 7.32
C LEU A 632 1.19 22.18 7.79
N PRO A 633 0.81 22.21 9.07
CA PRO A 633 -0.30 21.39 9.56
C PRO A 633 -1.57 21.61 8.74
N ASP A 634 -2.21 20.52 8.32
CA ASP A 634 -3.46 20.49 7.56
C ASP A 634 -3.44 21.32 6.25
N SER A 635 -2.27 21.46 5.61
CA SER A 635 -2.09 22.19 4.34
C SER A 635 -1.05 21.54 3.42
N ASP A 636 -1.17 21.81 2.10
CA ASP A 636 -0.16 21.50 1.08
C ASP A 636 0.95 22.57 1.00
N ASP A 637 0.78 23.69 1.71
CA ASP A 637 1.81 24.70 1.88
C ASP A 637 3.03 24.11 2.60
N HIS A 638 4.22 24.51 2.16
CA HIS A 638 5.46 23.99 2.71
C HIS A 638 6.55 25.05 2.81
N VAL A 639 7.51 24.76 3.69
CA VAL A 639 8.75 25.51 3.82
C VAL A 639 9.89 24.59 3.39
N ASP A 640 10.78 25.12 2.55
CA ASP A 640 11.97 24.43 2.08
C ASP A 640 13.22 25.06 2.69
N VAL A 641 14.13 24.21 3.18
CA VAL A 641 15.48 24.57 3.61
C VAL A 641 16.45 24.05 2.54
N PRO A 642 17.12 24.91 1.77
CA PRO A 642 17.96 24.48 0.67
C PRO A 642 19.23 23.78 1.17
N CYS A 643 19.63 22.72 0.47
CA CYS A 643 20.89 22.03 0.70
C CYS A 643 21.97 22.60 -0.23
N ARG A 644 23.20 22.69 0.27
CA ARG A 644 24.38 22.86 -0.59
C ARG A 644 24.65 21.56 -1.36
N ARG A 645 24.50 21.61 -2.68
CA ARG A 645 24.85 20.50 -3.59
C ARG A 645 26.33 20.53 -3.98
N THR A 646 26.99 19.38 -3.96
CA THR A 646 28.28 19.16 -4.63
C THR A 646 28.26 17.84 -5.38
N VAL A 647 28.91 17.76 -6.54
CA VAL A 647 28.99 16.55 -7.37
C VAL A 647 30.44 16.11 -7.51
N SER A 648 30.68 14.80 -7.40
CA SER A 648 31.95 14.16 -7.72
C SER A 648 31.72 12.85 -8.47
N ASP A 649 32.79 12.12 -8.79
CA ASP A 649 32.72 10.79 -9.41
C ASP A 649 31.94 9.76 -8.54
N ASP A 650 31.80 10.02 -7.24
CA ASP A 650 31.03 9.20 -6.30
C ASP A 650 29.53 9.56 -6.26
N GLY A 651 29.10 10.56 -7.04
CA GLY A 651 27.72 11.03 -7.14
C GLY A 651 27.47 12.40 -6.51
N TRP A 652 26.22 12.68 -6.17
CA TRP A 652 25.81 13.94 -5.53
C TRP A 652 25.93 13.87 -4.01
N VAL A 653 26.12 15.05 -3.43
CA VAL A 653 26.09 15.31 -1.99
C VAL A 653 25.14 16.48 -1.75
N ALA A 654 24.18 16.31 -0.85
CA ALA A 654 23.32 17.37 -0.33
C ALA A 654 23.68 17.60 1.14
N ALA A 655 24.14 18.80 1.48
CA ALA A 655 24.56 19.17 2.83
C ALA A 655 23.74 20.35 3.36
N VAL A 656 23.28 20.26 4.60
CA VAL A 656 22.50 21.31 5.26
C VAL A 656 22.95 21.48 6.71
N GLU A 657 22.91 22.71 7.23
CA GLU A 657 23.18 22.96 8.65
C GLU A 657 22.02 22.44 9.50
N MET A 658 22.32 21.62 10.51
CA MET A 658 21.28 21.02 11.36
C MET A 658 20.43 22.05 12.10
N ALA A 659 20.98 23.23 12.39
CA ALA A 659 20.27 24.32 13.06
C ALA A 659 19.13 24.91 12.21
N GLU A 660 19.18 24.77 10.88
CA GLU A 660 18.12 25.23 9.98
C GLU A 660 16.92 24.26 9.94
N LEU A 661 17.10 23.05 10.46
CA LEU A 661 16.08 21.99 10.46
C LEU A 661 15.30 21.93 11.79
N GLU A 662 15.24 23.02 12.55
CA GLU A 662 14.40 23.13 13.75
C GLU A 662 13.09 23.89 13.46
N PRO A 663 11.91 23.37 13.87
CA PRO A 663 11.67 22.07 14.51
C PRO A 663 11.76 20.90 13.51
N ALA A 664 12.09 19.70 13.98
CA ALA A 664 12.37 18.56 13.10
C ALA A 664 11.11 17.77 12.68
N GLU A 665 10.65 18.02 11.46
CA GLU A 665 9.66 17.25 10.69
C GLU A 665 9.93 17.51 9.20
N TRP A 666 10.94 16.87 8.63
CA TRP A 666 11.42 17.20 7.28
C TRP A 666 11.52 15.98 6.38
N ILE A 667 11.32 16.21 5.09
CA ILE A 667 11.48 15.23 4.01
C ILE A 667 12.52 15.77 3.04
N LEU A 668 13.50 14.96 2.63
CA LEU A 668 14.46 15.39 1.62
C LEU A 668 13.81 15.32 0.22
N PHE A 669 13.77 16.45 -0.47
CA PHE A 669 13.29 16.61 -1.85
C PHE A 669 14.44 16.93 -2.81
N ALA A 670 14.23 16.55 -4.07
CA ALA A 670 15.03 16.98 -5.20
C ALA A 670 14.10 17.65 -6.22
N THR A 671 14.50 18.82 -6.70
CA THR A 671 13.74 19.65 -7.65
C THR A 671 14.53 19.78 -8.94
N THR A 672 13.92 19.40 -10.05
CA THR A 672 14.49 19.54 -11.41
C THR A 672 14.57 21.00 -11.83
N THR A 673 15.37 21.30 -12.86
CA THR A 673 15.45 22.63 -13.47
C THR A 673 14.11 23.12 -14.04
N GLU A 674 13.19 22.21 -14.38
CA GLU A 674 11.82 22.50 -14.83
C GLU A 674 10.85 22.77 -13.67
N GLY A 675 11.30 22.69 -12.42
CA GLY A 675 10.50 22.95 -11.22
C GLY A 675 9.73 21.74 -10.68
N THR A 676 9.86 20.57 -11.29
CA THR A 676 9.24 19.33 -10.77
C THR A 676 10.01 18.83 -9.56
N ALA A 677 9.35 18.74 -8.41
CA ALA A 677 9.93 18.28 -7.15
C ALA A 677 9.48 16.84 -6.82
N PHE A 678 10.40 16.02 -6.32
CA PHE A 678 10.11 14.66 -5.86
C PHE A 678 10.92 14.30 -4.61
N ALA A 679 10.31 13.51 -3.72
CA ALA A 679 10.99 13.03 -2.52
C ALA A 679 12.14 12.06 -2.87
N VAL A 680 13.30 12.28 -2.25
CA VAL A 680 14.49 11.46 -2.43
C VAL A 680 14.25 10.07 -1.86
N GLN A 681 14.44 9.06 -2.70
CA GLN A 681 14.19 7.67 -2.35
C GLN A 681 15.27 7.15 -1.40
N CYS A 682 14.88 6.47 -0.33
CA CYS A 682 15.81 5.77 0.56
C CYS A 682 16.03 4.35 0.07
N GLU A 683 17.28 4.03 -0.24
CA GLU A 683 17.62 2.72 -0.78
C GLU A 683 17.75 1.62 0.30
N PRO A 684 17.46 0.34 0.02
CA PRO A 684 17.51 -0.74 1.01
C PRO A 684 18.83 -0.96 1.79
N PHE A 685 20.01 -0.68 1.22
CA PHE A 685 21.26 -0.70 1.98
C PHE A 685 21.35 0.46 2.96
N LEU A 686 20.94 1.67 2.56
CA LEU A 686 20.83 2.81 3.48
C LEU A 686 19.79 2.54 4.57
N SER A 687 18.60 2.05 4.20
CA SER A 687 17.50 1.75 5.12
C SER A 687 17.93 0.83 6.28
N SER A 688 18.80 -0.15 6.01
CA SER A 688 19.35 -1.06 7.04
C SER A 688 20.34 -0.42 8.03
N ARG A 689 20.83 0.78 7.71
CA ARG A 689 21.77 1.58 8.53
C ARG A 689 21.09 2.78 9.19
N LEU A 690 19.81 2.99 8.93
CA LEU A 690 18.97 4.00 9.55
C LEU A 690 18.09 3.36 10.62
N PRO A 691 17.66 4.05 11.68
CA PRO A 691 17.77 5.50 11.86
C PRO A 691 19.19 5.94 12.23
N LEU A 692 19.63 7.05 11.64
CA LEU A 692 20.81 7.78 12.09
C LEU A 692 20.36 8.69 13.23
N MET A 693 20.75 8.36 14.46
CA MET A 693 20.42 9.13 15.67
C MET A 693 21.43 10.26 15.86
N ILE A 694 20.93 11.48 16.02
CA ILE A 694 21.72 12.71 16.02
C ILE A 694 21.38 13.53 17.28
N PRO A 695 22.28 13.63 18.27
CA PRO A 695 22.10 14.53 19.40
C PRO A 695 22.19 16.00 18.93
N HIS A 696 21.13 16.78 19.12
CA HIS A 696 21.08 18.20 18.71
C HIS A 696 20.11 18.99 19.61
N GLY A 697 20.51 20.18 20.09
CA GLY A 697 19.61 21.07 20.83
C GLY A 697 18.98 20.49 22.11
N GLY A 698 19.63 19.51 22.77
CA GLY A 698 19.06 18.81 23.93
C GLY A 698 17.99 17.77 23.60
N ARG A 699 17.73 17.52 22.31
CA ARG A 699 16.87 16.47 21.77
C ARG A 699 17.71 15.48 20.95
N THR A 700 17.11 14.37 20.54
CA THR A 700 17.72 13.45 19.57
C THR A 700 16.91 13.48 18.29
N LEU A 701 17.51 13.96 17.20
CA LEU A 701 16.92 13.86 15.87
C LEU A 701 17.21 12.48 15.29
N ALA A 702 16.36 12.02 14.38
CA ALA A 702 16.55 10.76 13.69
C ALA A 702 16.29 10.91 12.19
N VAL A 703 17.32 10.65 11.38
CA VAL A 703 17.12 10.45 9.94
C VAL A 703 16.66 9.02 9.72
N ARG A 704 15.50 8.79 9.12
CA ARG A 704 14.91 7.46 8.95
C ARG A 704 14.14 7.31 7.64
N PRO A 705 13.97 6.08 7.14
CA PRO A 705 13.14 5.82 5.98
C PRO A 705 11.66 5.78 6.37
N LEU A 706 10.82 6.53 5.66
CA LEU A 706 9.36 6.45 5.74
C LEU A 706 8.77 6.33 4.33
N ALA A 707 7.94 5.32 4.13
CA ALA A 707 7.36 4.98 2.81
C ALA A 707 8.39 4.92 1.66
N GLY A 708 9.64 4.55 1.96
CA GLY A 708 10.72 4.49 0.96
C GLY A 708 11.39 5.83 0.65
N THR A 709 11.13 6.89 1.42
CA THR A 709 11.75 8.22 1.30
C THR A 709 12.52 8.58 2.58
N LEU A 710 13.40 9.58 2.53
CA LEU A 710 14.26 9.96 3.65
C LEU A 710 13.65 11.11 4.46
N HIS A 711 13.42 10.86 5.76
CA HIS A 711 12.79 11.81 6.69
C HIS A 711 13.72 12.15 7.85
N LEU A 712 13.57 13.34 8.42
CA LEU A 712 14.22 13.79 9.64
C LEU A 712 13.13 14.18 10.66
N GLU A 713 13.10 13.49 11.79
CA GLU A 713 12.10 13.68 12.85
C GLU A 713 12.77 13.80 14.22
N VAL A 714 12.04 14.31 15.21
CA VAL A 714 12.43 14.14 16.62
C VAL A 714 12.17 12.69 17.03
N SER A 715 13.16 12.03 17.63
CA SER A 715 13.07 10.61 18.03
C SER A 715 12.49 10.37 19.40
#